data_AF-C4XIH9-F1
#
_entry.id   AF-C4XIH9-F1
#
_cell.length_a   1.000
_cell.length_b   1.000
_cell.length_c   1.000
_cell.angle_alpha   90.00
_cell.angle_beta   90.00
_cell.angle_gamma   90.00
#
_symmetry.space_group_name_H-M   'P 1'
#
loop_
_entity.id
_entity.type
_entity.pdbx_description
1 polymer ?
#
loop_
_entity_poly.entity_id
_entity_poly.type
_entity_poly.pdbx_seq_one_letter_code
_entity_poly.pdbx_strand_id
1 'polypeptide(L)'
;MSTFYIANLLEKLPQIPTTRMVHNAICVWMTWDGELDPGVPTMLEEYGGLRMADAYGQALWFFCGDEGLRALGRILVWGKVNPMRLFIEVVPAAMLVGPKFDRSLTMSVELSRQHVSPGETLEVLLHPNLKSQVAMIPGLSLQPVKPTMGLARVAFERLDADTALAYDPGLIWYCVLRPLGDPLSRNTAEGWRNIAEELLDIVERLGVKFTRHEGFLLFELSGLKKLRTWARDTIARIMRLKEEGESGHYWPSVMVAASSKGRTLGKDLPRRLGLDWDQMSPDFPHMSYRTAFLLGGDFVIHEARTLSRGINIEDWCNVSLARVEAADEAAADEATQGELAVPLPSALSGGDAKPCFYCGLNNHEPRNCPSKQLMALDPGVWERFGDVDMGSLEALSEGLESALAADFAAESARLLGGSDAASLYYQSIFETDMPFQLRLLEIVWRSKGKTFPDGLSQLGQREGDFIWGALSALRAGDGENYDALMAEALSKYPRAYQPKSLQGFQALEAGDWTKTVYYWQESCRLCYTALQRGYFHFLEGRAWEIQGDCHRAIAQYRETLRENPKWIEPTYRQGVCLVKMGFIDQGLQYLLPLVAADAPTFHRVMLDPELERGRLQVLGALWRIWNAARDEAKGRQLVLTELSEAVRGRFLDEDPYLAEAAGRAEELGKLGKVSNYVAFKRFVAGVDVFEGEVKKAIEAELAAMRARQDRQVEDLRAIQREAAWFPFPAMLREFNRDFNYCATRLNWMRTAKMDEAENFRKSRETMPEVDERIQTLRTRLVTLRVVRDTTFFVMLFGRNFMWMEVASLGLSLIVVPLMVYFFQRYGQGWVADMMENQKWQLQKGLVVILTIAALALAAINTALTFDSKKRKLFKLAEEGKLPKKKPKKKKPKPAPKAKAKPATKAATPKK
;
A
#
# COMPACT_ATOMS: atom_id res chain seq x y z
N MET A 1 -15.02 35.14 -47.62
CA MET A 1 -14.66 33.71 -47.54
C MET A 1 -13.55 33.59 -46.52
N SER A 2 -13.80 32.85 -45.46
CA SER A 2 -12.80 32.52 -44.44
C SER A 2 -11.77 31.55 -45.04
N THR A 3 -10.50 31.71 -44.68
CA THR A 3 -9.43 30.79 -45.07
C THR A 3 -9.13 29.84 -43.92
N PHE A 4 -9.15 28.54 -44.18
CA PHE A 4 -8.92 27.49 -43.19
C PHE A 4 -7.58 26.81 -43.41
N TYR A 5 -6.90 26.47 -42.31
CA TYR A 5 -5.59 25.82 -42.30
C TYR A 5 -5.73 24.44 -41.66
N ILE A 6 -5.28 23.39 -42.35
CA ILE A 6 -5.30 22.02 -41.83
C ILE A 6 -4.40 21.87 -40.58
N ALA A 7 -3.32 22.66 -40.50
CA ALA A 7 -2.42 22.69 -39.35
C ALA A 7 -3.17 22.94 -38.03
N ASN A 8 -4.20 23.79 -38.03
CA ASN A 8 -5.00 24.09 -36.84
C ASN A 8 -5.76 22.86 -36.29
N LEU A 9 -6.05 21.87 -37.14
CA LEU A 9 -6.68 20.61 -36.73
C LEU A 9 -5.62 19.61 -36.26
N LEU A 10 -4.48 19.54 -36.95
CA LEU A 10 -3.39 18.63 -36.60
C LEU A 10 -2.75 18.98 -35.25
N GLU A 11 -2.63 20.28 -34.92
CA GLU A 11 -2.14 20.74 -33.62
C GLU A 11 -3.02 20.33 -32.43
N LYS A 12 -4.31 20.03 -32.67
CA LYS A 12 -5.24 19.55 -31.64
C LYS A 12 -5.12 18.05 -31.36
N LEU A 13 -4.44 17.30 -32.22
CA LEU A 13 -4.32 15.86 -32.05
C LEU A 13 -3.34 15.52 -30.91
N PRO A 14 -3.57 14.42 -30.17
CA PRO A 14 -2.64 13.93 -29.17
C PRO A 14 -1.24 13.71 -29.75
N GLN A 15 -0.22 14.05 -28.97
CA GLN A 15 1.17 13.71 -29.28
C GLN A 15 1.45 12.30 -28.75
N ILE A 16 1.79 11.38 -29.65
CA ILE A 16 2.02 9.97 -29.32
C ILE A 16 3.53 9.69 -29.37
N PRO A 17 4.23 9.66 -28.21
CA PRO A 17 5.68 9.44 -28.18
C PRO A 17 6.05 7.99 -28.53
N THR A 18 5.25 7.04 -28.07
CA THR A 18 5.40 5.61 -28.34
C THR A 18 4.17 5.11 -29.06
N THR A 19 4.34 4.68 -30.31
CA THR A 19 3.21 4.18 -31.10
C THR A 19 3.00 2.70 -30.85
N ARG A 20 1.77 2.32 -30.49
CA ARG A 20 1.33 0.95 -30.32
C ARG A 20 0.89 0.34 -31.65
N MET A 21 0.03 1.04 -32.41
CA MET A 21 -0.43 0.60 -33.73
C MET A 21 -0.33 1.71 -34.77
N VAL A 22 -0.07 1.33 -36.02
CA VAL A 22 -0.14 2.21 -37.17
C VAL A 22 -1.09 1.61 -38.18
N HIS A 23 -2.07 2.38 -38.65
CA HIS A 23 -2.98 1.96 -39.72
C HIS A 23 -3.02 2.99 -40.85
N ASN A 24 -2.70 2.58 -42.06
CA ASN A 24 -2.72 3.43 -43.25
C ASN A 24 -4.07 3.34 -43.93
N ALA A 25 -4.76 4.47 -44.08
CA ALA A 25 -6.03 4.52 -44.79
C ALA A 25 -6.32 5.95 -45.31
N ILE A 26 -7.59 6.36 -45.29
CA ILE A 26 -8.05 7.60 -45.92
C ILE A 26 -8.33 8.65 -44.83
N CYS A 27 -7.74 9.82 -44.99
CA CYS A 27 -8.11 11.02 -44.23
C CYS A 27 -8.92 11.96 -45.10
N VAL A 28 -9.96 12.54 -44.52
CA VAL A 28 -10.89 13.47 -45.15
C VAL A 28 -10.84 14.78 -44.37
N TRP A 29 -10.26 15.82 -44.99
CA TRP A 29 -10.30 17.17 -44.47
C TRP A 29 -11.49 17.90 -45.08
N MET A 30 -12.38 18.40 -44.23
CA MET A 30 -13.61 19.05 -44.62
C MET A 30 -13.60 20.49 -44.12
N THR A 31 -13.96 21.44 -44.99
CA THR A 31 -14.02 22.87 -44.67
C THR A 31 -15.30 23.49 -45.23
N TRP A 32 -15.96 24.36 -44.48
CA TRP A 32 -17.22 24.98 -44.87
C TRP A 32 -17.31 26.43 -44.41
N ASP A 33 -18.09 27.24 -45.13
CA ASP A 33 -18.36 28.63 -44.77
C ASP A 33 -19.85 28.79 -44.41
N GLY A 34 -20.15 29.22 -43.18
CA GLY A 34 -21.52 29.30 -42.63
C GLY A 34 -21.93 28.09 -41.80
N GLU A 35 -23.23 27.76 -41.80
CA GLU A 35 -23.78 26.58 -41.12
C GLU A 35 -23.65 25.33 -41.99
N LEU A 36 -23.13 24.25 -41.42
CA LEU A 36 -23.03 22.95 -42.08
C LEU A 36 -24.33 22.16 -41.89
N ASP A 37 -24.85 21.56 -42.97
CA ASP A 37 -25.97 20.63 -42.88
C ASP A 37 -25.62 19.46 -41.93
N PRO A 38 -26.38 19.24 -40.84
CA PRO A 38 -26.10 18.19 -39.87
C PRO A 38 -26.16 16.77 -40.47
N GLY A 39 -26.79 16.61 -41.63
CA GLY A 39 -26.79 15.37 -42.40
C GLY A 39 -25.40 14.97 -42.90
N VAL A 40 -24.50 15.93 -43.16
CA VAL A 40 -23.15 15.62 -43.69
C VAL A 40 -22.28 14.90 -42.67
N PRO A 41 -22.06 15.42 -41.45
CA PRO A 41 -21.35 14.67 -40.39
C PRO A 41 -22.02 13.32 -40.09
N THR A 42 -23.35 13.27 -40.05
CA THR A 42 -24.11 12.04 -39.80
C THR A 42 -23.81 10.98 -40.88
N MET A 43 -23.79 11.38 -42.16
CA MET A 43 -23.43 10.48 -43.27
C MET A 43 -21.98 9.99 -43.15
N LEU A 44 -21.03 10.82 -42.74
CA LEU A 44 -19.65 10.38 -42.53
C LEU A 44 -19.57 9.34 -41.40
N GLU A 45 -20.25 9.57 -40.28
CA GLU A 45 -20.29 8.63 -39.15
C GLU A 45 -20.96 7.29 -39.51
N GLU A 46 -22.09 7.32 -40.23
CA GLU A 46 -22.81 6.12 -40.64
C GLU A 46 -21.99 5.20 -41.55
N TYR A 47 -21.04 5.76 -42.30
CA TYR A 47 -20.09 5.03 -43.15
C TYR A 47 -18.75 4.74 -42.44
N GLY A 48 -18.69 4.91 -41.12
CA GLY A 48 -17.53 4.52 -40.31
C GLY A 48 -16.44 5.57 -40.25
N GLY A 49 -16.80 6.84 -40.41
CA GLY A 49 -15.90 7.97 -40.24
C GLY A 49 -15.58 8.17 -38.75
N LEU A 50 -14.29 8.19 -38.43
CA LEU A 50 -13.76 8.60 -37.14
C LEU A 50 -13.49 10.09 -37.17
N ARG A 51 -14.18 10.87 -36.35
CA ARG A 51 -13.85 12.28 -36.17
C ARG A 51 -12.58 12.40 -35.33
N MET A 52 -11.52 12.93 -35.94
CA MET A 52 -10.20 13.00 -35.32
C MET A 52 -9.97 14.36 -34.65
N ALA A 53 -10.40 15.44 -35.30
CA ALA A 53 -10.35 16.80 -34.75
C ALA A 53 -11.42 17.67 -35.41
N ASP A 54 -11.87 18.70 -34.71
CA ASP A 54 -12.77 19.72 -35.24
C ASP A 54 -12.37 21.13 -34.78
N ALA A 55 -12.72 22.13 -35.58
CA ALA A 55 -12.57 23.54 -35.29
C ALA A 55 -13.67 24.32 -36.01
N TYR A 56 -13.76 25.62 -35.75
CA TYR A 56 -14.75 26.46 -36.43
C TYR A 56 -14.58 26.39 -37.96
N GLY A 57 -15.63 25.95 -38.66
CA GLY A 57 -15.68 25.84 -40.13
C GLY A 57 -14.83 24.71 -40.73
N GLN A 58 -14.24 23.81 -39.94
CA GLN A 58 -13.46 22.69 -40.48
C GLN A 58 -13.42 21.47 -39.55
N ALA A 59 -13.29 20.28 -40.14
CA ALA A 59 -13.19 19.02 -39.42
C ALA A 59 -12.27 18.03 -40.14
N LEU A 60 -11.61 17.17 -39.37
CA LEU A 60 -10.73 16.11 -39.84
C LEU A 60 -11.35 14.76 -39.51
N TRP A 61 -11.55 13.94 -40.54
CA TRP A 61 -12.10 12.60 -40.43
C TRP A 61 -11.10 11.57 -40.92
N PHE A 62 -11.19 10.36 -40.35
CA PHE A 62 -10.38 9.22 -40.77
C PHE A 62 -11.29 8.01 -41.02
N PHE A 63 -11.05 7.30 -42.12
CA PHE A 63 -11.77 6.10 -42.50
C PHE A 63 -10.79 4.93 -42.61
N CYS A 64 -11.01 3.87 -41.84
CA CYS A 64 -10.15 2.68 -41.83
C CYS A 64 -10.25 1.83 -43.11
N GLY A 65 -11.19 2.14 -44.02
CA GLY A 65 -11.41 1.40 -45.26
C GLY A 65 -12.06 2.23 -46.36
N ASP A 66 -12.54 1.55 -47.40
CA ASP A 66 -13.10 2.12 -48.63
C ASP A 66 -14.50 2.72 -48.45
N GLU A 67 -15.16 2.45 -47.32
CA GLU A 67 -16.49 2.97 -46.99
C GLU A 67 -16.55 4.50 -47.03
N GLY A 68 -15.44 5.18 -46.68
CA GLY A 68 -15.34 6.64 -46.76
C GLY A 68 -15.54 7.20 -48.16
N LEU A 69 -15.07 6.49 -49.20
CA LEU A 69 -15.25 6.93 -50.59
C LEU A 69 -16.73 6.87 -51.01
N ARG A 70 -17.49 5.88 -50.52
CA ARG A 70 -18.93 5.78 -50.75
C ARG A 70 -19.69 6.88 -50.01
N ALA A 71 -19.27 7.21 -48.79
CA ALA A 71 -19.83 8.32 -48.02
C ALA A 71 -19.71 9.65 -48.80
N LEU A 72 -18.52 9.90 -49.36
CA LEU A 72 -18.25 11.08 -50.18
C LEU A 72 -19.08 11.10 -51.46
N GLY A 73 -19.22 9.96 -52.13
CA GLY A 73 -20.12 9.81 -53.28
C GLY A 73 -21.57 10.18 -52.94
N ARG A 74 -22.06 9.73 -51.78
CA ARG A 74 -23.40 10.08 -51.30
C ARG A 74 -23.54 11.56 -50.98
N ILE A 75 -22.54 12.18 -50.36
CA ILE A 75 -22.50 13.64 -50.11
C ILE A 75 -22.53 14.42 -51.43
N LEU A 76 -21.82 13.95 -52.46
CA LEU A 76 -21.86 14.54 -53.80
C LEU A 76 -23.26 14.46 -54.44
N VAL A 77 -23.91 13.29 -54.39
CA VAL A 77 -25.27 13.14 -54.90
C VAL A 77 -26.25 14.02 -54.11
N TRP A 78 -26.11 14.11 -52.79
CA TRP A 78 -26.89 15.03 -51.95
C TRP A 78 -26.66 16.49 -52.33
N GLY A 79 -25.41 16.87 -52.57
CA GLY A 79 -25.00 18.22 -52.94
C GLY A 79 -25.47 18.68 -54.32
N LYS A 80 -25.80 17.74 -55.23
CA LYS A 80 -26.46 18.06 -56.52
C LYS A 80 -27.88 18.60 -56.32
N VAL A 81 -28.54 18.25 -55.22
CA VAL A 81 -29.91 18.69 -54.88
C VAL A 81 -29.90 19.83 -53.84
N ASN A 82 -28.94 19.79 -52.91
CA ASN A 82 -28.80 20.76 -51.83
C ASN A 82 -27.48 21.53 -51.99
N PRO A 83 -27.49 22.77 -52.50
CA PRO A 83 -26.27 23.53 -52.69
C PRO A 83 -25.61 23.83 -51.34
N MET A 84 -24.34 23.41 -51.19
CA MET A 84 -23.55 23.58 -49.96
C MET A 84 -22.22 24.27 -50.29
N ARG A 85 -21.80 25.20 -49.43
CA ARG A 85 -20.47 25.83 -49.46
C ARG A 85 -19.46 24.96 -48.73
N LEU A 86 -19.13 23.83 -49.34
CA LEU A 86 -18.37 22.76 -48.71
C LEU A 86 -17.19 22.35 -49.61
N PHE A 87 -15.99 22.33 -49.05
CA PHE A 87 -14.80 21.80 -49.71
C PHE A 87 -14.29 20.59 -48.93
N ILE A 88 -13.98 19.52 -49.65
CA ILE A 88 -13.45 18.28 -49.09
C ILE A 88 -12.18 17.89 -49.83
N GLU A 89 -11.10 17.67 -49.09
CA GLU A 89 -9.86 17.07 -49.58
C GLU A 89 -9.69 15.67 -48.98
N VAL A 90 -9.30 14.71 -49.81
CA VAL A 90 -9.17 13.30 -49.43
C VAL A 90 -7.77 12.83 -49.75
N VAL A 91 -7.04 12.41 -48.71
CA VAL A 91 -5.61 12.08 -48.79
C VAL A 91 -5.28 10.77 -48.09
N PRO A 92 -4.23 10.05 -48.52
CA PRO A 92 -3.69 8.95 -47.74
C PRO A 92 -3.04 9.49 -46.45
N ALA A 93 -3.37 8.87 -45.32
CA ALA A 93 -2.77 9.19 -44.02
C ALA A 93 -2.64 7.94 -43.16
N ALA A 94 -1.79 8.01 -42.13
CA ALA A 94 -1.64 6.96 -41.14
C ALA A 94 -2.22 7.40 -39.81
N MET A 95 -3.14 6.62 -39.27
CA MET A 95 -3.59 6.76 -37.89
C MET A 95 -2.55 6.10 -36.96
N LEU A 96 -2.08 6.87 -35.99
CA LEU A 96 -1.21 6.40 -34.92
C LEU A 96 -2.08 6.14 -33.69
N VAL A 97 -1.89 4.99 -33.05
CA VAL A 97 -2.58 4.64 -31.81
C VAL A 97 -1.55 4.47 -30.70
N GLY A 98 -1.73 5.15 -29.57
CA GLY A 98 -0.87 5.04 -28.41
C GLY A 98 -1.23 3.85 -27.51
N PRO A 99 -0.44 3.59 -26.44
CA PRO A 99 -0.69 2.49 -25.50
C PRO A 99 -2.03 2.60 -24.78
N LYS A 100 -2.55 3.82 -24.58
CA LYS A 100 -3.86 4.10 -23.97
C LYS A 100 -5.00 4.16 -24.98
N PHE A 101 -4.76 3.69 -26.22
CA PHE A 101 -5.68 3.77 -27.34
C PHE A 101 -6.08 5.20 -27.76
N ASP A 102 -5.31 6.20 -27.34
CA ASP A 102 -5.38 7.56 -27.88
C ASP A 102 -4.94 7.56 -29.34
N ARG A 103 -5.56 8.43 -30.15
CA ARG A 103 -5.42 8.39 -31.62
C ARG A 103 -4.91 9.70 -32.14
N SER A 104 -3.90 9.62 -33.01
CA SER A 104 -3.34 10.75 -33.74
C SER A 104 -3.27 10.44 -35.23
N LEU A 105 -2.88 11.41 -36.04
CA LEU A 105 -2.73 11.27 -37.48
C LEU A 105 -1.37 11.78 -37.92
N THR A 106 -0.77 11.06 -38.87
CA THR A 106 0.41 11.52 -39.60
C THR A 106 0.18 11.43 -41.10
N MET A 107 0.71 12.41 -41.82
CA MET A 107 0.64 12.54 -43.27
C MET A 107 1.90 13.24 -43.78
N SER A 108 2.07 13.34 -45.11
CA SER A 108 3.25 14.00 -45.67
C SER A 108 3.30 15.48 -45.29
N VAL A 109 4.52 16.03 -45.16
CA VAL A 109 4.75 17.43 -44.75
C VAL A 109 4.08 18.44 -45.71
N GLU A 110 3.98 18.08 -46.99
CA GLU A 110 3.31 18.91 -47.99
C GLU A 110 1.80 18.98 -47.75
N LEU A 111 1.20 17.86 -47.33
CA LEU A 111 -0.23 17.77 -47.06
C LEU A 111 -0.63 18.39 -45.72
N SER A 112 0.29 18.45 -44.75
CA SER A 112 0.04 19.06 -43.44
C SER A 112 0.14 20.59 -43.42
N ARG A 113 0.58 21.21 -44.53
CA ARG A 113 0.80 22.66 -44.65
C ARG A 113 -0.08 23.28 -45.75
N GLN A 114 -1.36 22.95 -45.72
CA GLN A 114 -2.34 23.41 -46.72
C GLN A 114 -3.31 24.42 -46.13
N HIS A 115 -3.84 25.28 -47.01
CA HIS A 115 -4.95 26.17 -46.69
C HIS A 115 -5.92 26.29 -47.86
N VAL A 116 -7.19 26.46 -47.54
CA VAL A 116 -8.25 26.56 -48.54
C VAL A 116 -9.33 27.55 -48.08
N SER A 117 -9.93 28.22 -49.05
CA SER A 117 -11.14 29.02 -48.87
C SER A 117 -12.27 28.32 -49.62
N PRO A 118 -13.30 27.77 -48.94
CA PRO A 118 -14.38 27.03 -49.58
C PRO A 118 -15.07 27.87 -50.67
N GLY A 119 -15.33 27.24 -51.81
CA GLY A 119 -16.07 27.86 -52.91
C GLY A 119 -17.58 27.97 -52.64
N GLU A 120 -18.32 28.46 -53.63
CA GLU A 120 -19.79 28.58 -53.52
C GLU A 120 -20.54 27.25 -53.66
N THR A 121 -19.88 26.22 -54.20
CA THR A 121 -20.45 24.89 -54.47
C THR A 121 -19.61 23.79 -53.84
N LEU A 122 -20.23 22.63 -53.61
CA LEU A 122 -19.55 21.43 -53.13
C LEU A 122 -18.42 21.00 -54.08
N GLU A 123 -17.21 20.86 -53.55
CA GLU A 123 -16.07 20.30 -54.25
C GLU A 123 -15.39 19.21 -53.42
N VAL A 124 -15.10 18.07 -54.06
CA VAL A 124 -14.40 16.93 -53.43
C VAL A 124 -13.18 16.59 -54.29
N LEU A 125 -11.98 16.78 -53.74
CA LEU A 125 -10.70 16.49 -54.39
C LEU A 125 -10.03 15.26 -53.77
N LEU A 126 -9.55 14.34 -54.61
CA LEU A 126 -8.85 13.13 -54.18
C LEU A 126 -7.40 13.15 -54.61
N HIS A 127 -6.55 12.66 -53.71
CA HIS A 127 -5.16 12.35 -54.00
C HIS A 127 -5.05 11.18 -55.01
N PRO A 128 -4.14 11.23 -56.00
CA PRO A 128 -4.03 10.24 -57.08
C PRO A 128 -3.76 8.81 -56.60
N ASN A 129 -3.10 8.64 -55.44
CA ASN A 129 -2.89 7.32 -54.82
C ASN A 129 -4.18 6.56 -54.48
N LEU A 130 -5.33 7.23 -54.41
CA LEU A 130 -6.62 6.60 -54.12
C LEU A 130 -7.38 6.16 -55.37
N LYS A 131 -6.86 6.44 -56.57
CA LYS A 131 -7.49 6.15 -57.86
C LYS A 131 -7.86 4.68 -58.04
N SER A 132 -6.99 3.78 -57.59
CA SER A 132 -7.23 2.33 -57.66
C SER A 132 -8.41 1.89 -56.78
N GLN A 133 -8.61 2.53 -55.62
CA GLN A 133 -9.72 2.22 -54.71
C GLN A 133 -11.05 2.74 -55.27
N VAL A 134 -11.05 3.93 -55.87
CA VAL A 134 -12.25 4.49 -56.53
C VAL A 134 -12.70 3.59 -57.68
N ALA A 135 -11.77 3.06 -58.48
CA ALA A 135 -12.09 2.17 -59.60
C ALA A 135 -12.78 0.86 -59.17
N MET A 136 -12.66 0.44 -57.90
CA MET A 136 -13.33 -0.74 -57.35
C MET A 136 -14.77 -0.46 -56.90
N ILE A 137 -15.21 0.81 -56.89
CA ILE A 137 -16.53 1.22 -56.40
C ILE A 137 -17.39 1.65 -57.61
N PRO A 138 -18.38 0.84 -58.02
CA PRO A 138 -19.28 1.20 -59.09
C PRO A 138 -20.04 2.50 -58.79
N GLY A 139 -20.11 3.39 -59.78
CA GLY A 139 -20.81 4.68 -59.66
C GLY A 139 -19.94 5.86 -59.21
N LEU A 140 -18.64 5.65 -58.94
CA LEU A 140 -17.68 6.73 -58.71
C LEU A 140 -16.76 6.92 -59.92
N SER A 141 -16.42 8.17 -60.22
CA SER A 141 -15.48 8.52 -61.28
C SER A 141 -14.59 9.71 -60.89
N LEU A 142 -13.47 9.87 -61.58
CA LEU A 142 -12.50 10.94 -61.33
C LEU A 142 -12.31 11.79 -62.58
N GLN A 143 -12.28 13.12 -62.39
CA GLN A 143 -12.06 14.10 -63.44
C GLN A 143 -10.80 14.93 -63.12
N PRO A 144 -9.92 15.19 -64.10
CA PRO A 144 -8.74 16.02 -63.88
C PRO A 144 -9.14 17.48 -63.59
N VAL A 145 -8.49 18.10 -62.59
CA VAL A 145 -8.72 19.51 -62.23
C VAL A 145 -7.42 20.30 -62.24
N LYS A 146 -7.53 21.61 -62.45
CA LYS A 146 -6.38 22.53 -62.40
C LYS A 146 -5.87 22.64 -60.95
N PRO A 147 -4.57 22.85 -60.72
CA PRO A 147 -4.04 23.04 -59.37
C PRO A 147 -4.77 24.17 -58.62
N THR A 148 -5.29 23.85 -57.43
CA THR A 148 -5.94 24.81 -56.55
C THR A 148 -4.90 25.56 -55.72
N MET A 149 -5.01 26.89 -55.65
CA MET A 149 -4.09 27.72 -54.87
C MET A 149 -4.25 27.43 -53.36
N GLY A 150 -3.14 27.23 -52.66
CA GLY A 150 -3.11 26.95 -51.22
C GLY A 150 -3.05 25.47 -50.83
N LEU A 151 -3.32 24.57 -51.78
CA LEU A 151 -3.13 23.12 -51.64
C LEU A 151 -1.71 22.69 -52.03
N ALA A 152 -1.34 21.47 -51.63
CA ALA A 152 -0.09 20.83 -51.98
C ALA A 152 0.06 20.68 -53.51
N ARG A 153 1.30 20.64 -54.01
CA ARG A 153 1.61 20.48 -55.45
C ARG A 153 1.42 19.03 -55.92
N VAL A 154 0.22 18.52 -55.74
CA VAL A 154 -0.21 17.18 -56.13
C VAL A 154 -1.25 17.29 -57.26
N ALA A 155 -1.24 16.33 -58.19
CA ALA A 155 -2.24 16.24 -59.25
C ALA A 155 -3.57 15.68 -58.70
N PHE A 156 -4.27 16.48 -57.89
CA PHE A 156 -5.60 16.13 -57.38
C PHE A 156 -6.61 15.95 -58.52
N GLU A 157 -7.48 14.95 -58.37
CA GLU A 157 -8.59 14.69 -59.28
C GLU A 157 -9.91 14.94 -58.53
N ARG A 158 -10.90 15.54 -59.20
CA ARG A 158 -12.23 15.78 -58.62
C ARG A 158 -13.06 14.50 -58.68
N LEU A 159 -13.70 14.15 -57.57
CA LEU A 159 -14.66 13.06 -57.49
C LEU A 159 -15.99 13.46 -58.11
N ASP A 160 -16.56 12.57 -58.90
CA ASP A 160 -17.97 12.64 -59.32
C ASP A 160 -18.66 11.31 -59.01
N ALA A 161 -19.95 11.39 -58.73
CA ALA A 161 -20.78 10.26 -58.32
C ALA A 161 -22.07 10.21 -59.14
N ASP A 162 -22.39 9.02 -59.65
CA ASP A 162 -23.64 8.73 -60.34
C ASP A 162 -24.80 8.70 -59.33
N THR A 163 -26.00 9.11 -59.75
CA THR A 163 -27.23 9.00 -58.95
C THR A 163 -27.63 7.54 -58.68
N ALA A 164 -27.12 6.59 -59.48
CA ALA A 164 -27.27 5.15 -59.28
C ALA A 164 -26.33 4.53 -58.23
N LEU A 165 -25.49 5.32 -57.55
CA LEU A 165 -24.60 4.84 -56.49
C LEU A 165 -25.39 4.11 -55.37
N ALA A 166 -24.90 2.95 -54.93
CA ALA A 166 -25.54 2.20 -53.85
C ALA A 166 -25.46 2.96 -52.51
N TYR A 167 -26.60 3.06 -51.82
CA TYR A 167 -26.73 3.80 -50.55
C TYR A 167 -26.39 2.97 -49.30
N ASP A 168 -25.96 1.73 -49.46
CA ASP A 168 -25.58 0.87 -48.33
C ASP A 168 -24.18 1.28 -47.79
N PRO A 169 -24.06 1.64 -46.50
CA PRO A 169 -22.78 1.89 -45.86
C PRO A 169 -21.80 0.70 -45.93
N GLY A 170 -22.31 -0.52 -46.10
CA GLY A 170 -21.49 -1.74 -46.14
C GLY A 170 -20.89 -2.14 -44.79
N LEU A 171 -21.35 -1.49 -43.70
CA LEU A 171 -20.94 -1.81 -42.34
C LEU A 171 -21.90 -2.85 -41.75
N ILE A 172 -21.50 -4.11 -41.86
CA ILE A 172 -22.25 -5.26 -41.37
C ILE A 172 -21.36 -6.10 -40.46
N TRP A 173 -21.88 -6.49 -39.30
CA TRP A 173 -21.22 -7.38 -38.34
C TRP A 173 -22.04 -8.63 -38.10
N TYR A 174 -21.35 -9.78 -38.08
CA TYR A 174 -21.92 -11.03 -37.63
C TYR A 174 -21.62 -11.22 -36.15
N CYS A 175 -22.69 -11.26 -35.38
CA CYS A 175 -22.63 -11.40 -33.94
C CYS A 175 -22.85 -12.86 -33.54
N VAL A 176 -22.03 -13.32 -32.60
CA VAL A 176 -22.05 -14.67 -32.06
C VAL A 176 -22.05 -14.59 -30.55
N LEU A 177 -23.05 -15.19 -29.90
CA LEU A 177 -23.14 -15.26 -28.44
C LEU A 177 -23.17 -16.74 -28.02
N ARG A 178 -22.44 -17.06 -26.95
CA ARG A 178 -22.35 -18.41 -26.38
C ARG A 178 -22.32 -18.33 -24.85
N PRO A 179 -23.17 -19.07 -24.13
CA PRO A 179 -23.03 -19.20 -22.68
C PRO A 179 -21.81 -20.06 -22.36
N LEU A 180 -21.21 -19.82 -21.21
CA LEU A 180 -20.10 -20.64 -20.74
C LEU A 180 -20.60 -21.88 -19.99
N GLY A 181 -19.83 -22.96 -20.08
CA GLY A 181 -20.14 -24.24 -19.46
C GLY A 181 -20.39 -25.37 -20.45
N ASP A 182 -20.56 -26.58 -19.92
CA ASP A 182 -20.88 -27.77 -20.69
C ASP A 182 -22.35 -27.73 -21.15
N PRO A 183 -22.63 -27.72 -22.47
CA PRO A 183 -24.00 -27.71 -22.99
C PRO A 183 -24.84 -28.92 -22.56
N LEU A 184 -24.20 -30.03 -22.20
CA LEU A 184 -24.91 -31.24 -21.74
C LEU A 184 -25.33 -31.15 -20.27
N SER A 185 -24.79 -30.20 -19.51
CA SER A 185 -25.11 -30.02 -18.10
C SER A 185 -26.44 -29.28 -17.91
N ARG A 186 -27.28 -29.78 -16.99
CA ARG A 186 -28.59 -29.18 -16.68
C ARG A 186 -28.48 -27.71 -16.24
N ASN A 187 -27.50 -27.41 -15.40
CA ASN A 187 -27.31 -26.05 -14.88
C ASN A 187 -26.94 -25.07 -16.00
N THR A 188 -26.09 -25.46 -16.95
CA THR A 188 -25.75 -24.62 -18.11
C THR A 188 -26.94 -24.43 -19.03
N ALA A 189 -27.75 -25.47 -19.25
CA ALA A 189 -28.96 -25.35 -20.06
C ALA A 189 -30.00 -24.40 -19.44
N GLU A 190 -30.17 -24.45 -18.12
CA GLU A 190 -31.05 -23.54 -17.38
C GLU A 190 -30.51 -22.11 -17.37
N GLY A 191 -29.23 -21.94 -17.04
CA GLY A 191 -28.55 -20.64 -17.06
C GLY A 191 -28.58 -20.00 -18.45
N TRP A 192 -28.36 -20.78 -19.51
CA TRP A 192 -28.49 -20.31 -20.88
C TRP A 192 -29.89 -19.83 -21.20
N ARG A 193 -30.92 -20.58 -20.81
CA ARG A 193 -32.30 -20.17 -21.06
C ARG A 193 -32.58 -18.79 -20.46
N ASN A 194 -32.13 -18.57 -19.24
CA ASN A 194 -32.38 -17.32 -18.52
C ASN A 194 -31.64 -16.14 -19.15
N ILE A 195 -30.31 -16.26 -19.36
CA ILE A 195 -29.54 -15.16 -19.94
C ILE A 195 -29.92 -14.92 -21.41
N ALA A 196 -30.23 -15.97 -22.17
CA ALA A 196 -30.63 -15.83 -23.56
C ALA A 196 -31.96 -15.07 -23.69
N GLU A 197 -32.90 -15.23 -22.77
CA GLU A 197 -34.16 -14.47 -22.77
C GLU A 197 -33.88 -12.96 -22.64
N GLU A 198 -33.03 -12.57 -21.68
CA GLU A 198 -32.62 -11.19 -21.45
C GLU A 198 -31.85 -10.58 -22.63
N LEU A 199 -30.92 -11.35 -23.24
CA LEU A 199 -30.12 -10.87 -24.36
C LEU A 199 -30.89 -10.86 -25.67
N LEU A 200 -31.83 -11.79 -25.88
CA LEU A 200 -32.67 -11.81 -27.08
C LEU A 200 -33.73 -10.72 -27.09
N ASP A 201 -34.24 -10.28 -25.93
CA ASP A 201 -35.09 -9.08 -25.82
C ASP A 201 -34.42 -7.86 -26.48
N ILE A 202 -33.09 -7.71 -26.32
CA ILE A 202 -32.32 -6.64 -26.96
C ILE A 202 -32.28 -6.84 -28.48
N VAL A 203 -31.98 -8.05 -28.95
CA VAL A 203 -31.88 -8.37 -30.39
C VAL A 203 -33.23 -8.17 -31.10
N GLU A 204 -34.33 -8.55 -30.44
CA GLU A 204 -35.70 -8.39 -30.95
C GLU A 204 -36.11 -6.91 -31.02
N ARG A 205 -35.78 -6.11 -30.00
CA ARG A 205 -36.01 -4.64 -30.02
C ARG A 205 -35.25 -3.93 -31.13
N LEU A 206 -34.10 -4.46 -31.56
CA LEU A 206 -33.34 -3.95 -32.70
C LEU A 206 -33.91 -4.38 -34.06
N GLY A 207 -34.96 -5.20 -34.07
CA GLY A 207 -35.60 -5.73 -35.27
C GLY A 207 -34.69 -6.68 -36.06
N VAL A 208 -33.84 -7.44 -35.36
CA VAL A 208 -32.84 -8.32 -35.96
C VAL A 208 -33.28 -9.78 -35.81
N LYS A 209 -33.16 -10.54 -36.89
CA LYS A 209 -33.41 -12.00 -36.86
C LYS A 209 -32.18 -12.73 -36.34
N PHE A 210 -32.40 -13.78 -35.56
CA PHE A 210 -31.32 -14.64 -35.04
C PHE A 210 -31.54 -16.11 -35.41
N THR A 211 -30.45 -16.88 -35.38
CA THR A 211 -30.44 -18.33 -35.55
C THR A 211 -29.79 -18.98 -34.33
N ARG A 212 -30.37 -20.07 -33.83
CA ARG A 212 -29.77 -20.90 -32.78
C ARG A 212 -29.10 -22.13 -33.40
N HIS A 213 -27.86 -22.40 -33.04
CA HIS A 213 -27.14 -23.61 -33.50
C HIS A 213 -26.06 -24.04 -32.52
N GLU A 214 -26.05 -25.31 -32.10
CA GLU A 214 -25.00 -25.89 -31.22
C GLU A 214 -24.66 -25.04 -29.97
N GLY A 215 -25.68 -24.43 -29.33
CA GLY A 215 -25.47 -23.57 -28.17
C GLY A 215 -25.01 -22.14 -28.49
N PHE A 216 -24.90 -21.78 -29.77
CA PHE A 216 -24.63 -20.42 -30.23
C PHE A 216 -25.90 -19.69 -30.67
N LEU A 217 -25.95 -18.38 -30.40
CA LEU A 217 -26.86 -17.43 -31.05
C LEU A 217 -26.09 -16.65 -32.11
N LEU A 218 -26.63 -16.63 -33.32
CA LEU A 218 -26.04 -15.99 -34.48
C LEU A 218 -27.00 -14.94 -35.05
N PHE A 219 -26.54 -13.72 -35.26
CA PHE A 219 -27.35 -12.69 -35.91
C PHE A 219 -26.49 -11.66 -36.64
N GLU A 220 -27.12 -10.90 -37.52
CA GLU A 220 -26.48 -9.86 -38.32
C GLU A 220 -26.90 -8.47 -37.84
N LEU A 221 -25.91 -7.61 -37.56
CA LEU A 221 -26.13 -6.19 -37.32
C LEU A 221 -25.66 -5.39 -38.53
N SER A 222 -26.59 -4.72 -39.19
CA SER A 222 -26.30 -3.77 -40.26
C SER A 222 -26.40 -2.33 -39.73
N GLY A 223 -25.32 -1.57 -39.90
CA GLY A 223 -25.20 -0.17 -39.50
C GLY A 223 -24.67 0.05 -38.08
N LEU A 224 -23.86 1.11 -37.94
CA LEU A 224 -23.14 1.43 -36.70
C LEU A 224 -24.06 1.73 -35.52
N LYS A 225 -25.23 2.35 -35.78
CA LYS A 225 -26.21 2.65 -34.73
C LYS A 225 -26.72 1.38 -34.03
N LYS A 226 -27.01 0.32 -34.78
CA LYS A 226 -27.46 -0.96 -34.20
C LYS A 226 -26.35 -1.62 -33.40
N LEU A 227 -25.11 -1.58 -33.90
CA LEU A 227 -23.95 -2.10 -33.17
C LEU A 227 -23.74 -1.39 -31.83
N ARG A 228 -23.72 -0.04 -31.83
CA ARG A 228 -23.56 0.76 -30.61
C ARG A 228 -24.66 0.47 -29.59
N THR A 229 -25.92 0.45 -30.02
CA THR A 229 -27.05 0.13 -29.13
C THR A 229 -26.95 -1.29 -28.59
N TRP A 230 -26.65 -2.28 -29.44
CA TRP A 230 -26.49 -3.67 -29.00
C TRP A 230 -25.39 -3.81 -27.96
N ALA A 231 -24.20 -3.26 -28.21
CA ALA A 231 -23.07 -3.36 -27.29
C ALA A 231 -23.39 -2.69 -25.94
N ARG A 232 -23.94 -1.47 -25.96
CA ARG A 232 -24.30 -0.74 -24.74
C ARG A 232 -25.37 -1.44 -23.94
N ASP A 233 -26.48 -1.79 -24.59
CA ASP A 233 -27.64 -2.35 -23.89
C ASP A 233 -27.32 -3.76 -23.37
N THR A 234 -26.46 -4.52 -24.07
CA THR A 234 -25.98 -5.84 -23.62
C THR A 234 -25.13 -5.71 -22.36
N ILE A 235 -24.11 -4.84 -22.36
CA ILE A 235 -23.25 -4.64 -21.19
C ILE A 235 -24.07 -4.13 -20.01
N ALA A 236 -24.93 -3.13 -20.23
CA ALA A 236 -25.78 -2.56 -19.19
C ALA A 236 -26.77 -3.59 -18.62
N ARG A 237 -27.35 -4.44 -19.46
CA ARG A 237 -28.23 -5.52 -19.02
C ARG A 237 -27.49 -6.50 -18.12
N ILE A 238 -26.31 -6.96 -18.54
CA ILE A 238 -25.53 -7.93 -17.75
C ILE A 238 -25.11 -7.33 -16.40
N MET A 239 -24.65 -6.07 -16.38
CA MET A 239 -24.31 -5.39 -15.14
C MET A 239 -25.49 -5.34 -14.16
N ARG A 240 -26.69 -5.00 -14.67
CA ARG A 240 -27.91 -5.00 -13.85
C ARG A 240 -28.24 -6.39 -13.30
N LEU A 241 -28.20 -7.43 -14.13
CA LEU A 241 -28.50 -8.80 -13.67
C LEU A 241 -27.52 -9.27 -12.59
N LYS A 242 -26.25 -8.85 -12.67
CA LYS A 242 -25.24 -9.12 -11.62
C LYS A 242 -25.54 -8.38 -10.32
N GLU A 243 -25.99 -7.12 -10.40
CA GLU A 243 -26.38 -6.32 -9.23
C GLU A 243 -27.63 -6.90 -8.52
N GLU A 244 -28.54 -7.52 -9.26
CA GLU A 244 -29.71 -8.23 -8.74
C GLU A 244 -29.37 -9.56 -8.03
N GLY A 245 -28.11 -10.01 -8.08
CA GLY A 245 -27.60 -11.19 -7.36
C GLY A 245 -28.32 -12.48 -7.75
N GLU A 246 -28.75 -13.28 -6.77
CA GLU A 246 -29.45 -14.56 -7.00
C GLU A 246 -30.81 -14.37 -7.71
N SER A 247 -31.41 -13.19 -7.62
CA SER A 247 -32.69 -12.88 -8.29
C SER A 247 -32.52 -12.56 -9.78
N GLY A 248 -31.32 -12.13 -10.20
CA GLY A 248 -31.05 -11.65 -11.55
C GLY A 248 -30.83 -12.74 -12.60
N HIS A 249 -31.05 -14.03 -12.28
CA HIS A 249 -30.88 -15.18 -13.19
C HIS A 249 -29.65 -15.12 -14.14
N TYR A 250 -28.56 -14.49 -13.68
CA TYR A 250 -27.38 -14.21 -14.50
C TYR A 250 -26.62 -15.49 -14.85
N TRP A 251 -26.09 -15.55 -16.08
CA TRP A 251 -25.18 -16.59 -16.51
C TRP A 251 -24.06 -16.02 -17.40
N PRO A 252 -22.79 -16.38 -17.14
CA PRO A 252 -21.66 -15.82 -17.87
C PRO A 252 -21.68 -16.23 -19.34
N SER A 253 -21.48 -15.25 -20.22
CA SER A 253 -21.61 -15.45 -21.67
C SER A 253 -20.50 -14.75 -22.43
N VAL A 254 -19.92 -15.41 -23.43
CA VAL A 254 -18.95 -14.82 -24.35
C VAL A 254 -19.64 -14.37 -25.62
N MET A 255 -19.18 -13.26 -26.17
CA MET A 255 -19.86 -12.60 -27.28
C MET A 255 -18.86 -11.92 -28.21
N VAL A 256 -19.13 -12.03 -29.50
CA VAL A 256 -18.26 -11.56 -30.59
C VAL A 256 -19.08 -10.78 -31.59
N ALA A 257 -18.55 -9.67 -32.10
CA ALA A 257 -19.03 -8.94 -33.26
C ALA A 257 -17.92 -8.88 -34.33
N ALA A 258 -17.99 -9.78 -35.31
CA ALA A 258 -17.00 -9.89 -36.39
C ALA A 258 -17.46 -9.12 -37.63
N SER A 259 -16.55 -8.40 -38.30
CA SER A 259 -16.87 -7.78 -39.58
C SER A 259 -17.28 -8.83 -40.62
N SER A 260 -18.34 -8.53 -41.38
CA SER A 260 -18.82 -9.35 -42.50
C SER A 260 -17.83 -9.43 -43.66
N LYS A 261 -16.85 -8.52 -43.76
CA LYS A 261 -15.85 -8.54 -44.85
C LYS A 261 -15.13 -9.89 -44.88
N GLY A 262 -15.24 -10.57 -46.03
CA GLY A 262 -14.63 -11.89 -46.26
C GLY A 262 -15.32 -13.05 -45.52
N ARG A 263 -16.51 -12.85 -44.95
CA ARG A 263 -17.25 -13.86 -44.18
C ARG A 263 -18.69 -13.96 -44.66
N THR A 264 -19.35 -15.06 -44.33
CA THR A 264 -20.78 -15.26 -44.58
C THR A 264 -21.44 -15.74 -43.30
N LEU A 265 -22.66 -15.26 -43.02
CA LEU A 265 -23.44 -15.75 -41.89
C LEU A 265 -23.87 -17.20 -42.17
N GLY A 266 -23.35 -18.12 -41.38
CA GLY A 266 -23.66 -19.55 -41.49
C GLY A 266 -23.54 -20.22 -40.13
N LYS A 267 -24.09 -21.43 -40.01
CA LYS A 267 -24.05 -22.25 -38.79
C LYS A 267 -22.61 -22.59 -38.35
N ASP A 268 -21.69 -22.61 -39.31
CA ASP A 268 -20.27 -22.89 -39.15
C ASP A 268 -19.41 -21.64 -38.82
N LEU A 269 -20.02 -20.43 -38.78
CA LEU A 269 -19.32 -19.18 -38.49
C LEU A 269 -18.49 -19.24 -37.19
N PRO A 270 -19.00 -19.75 -36.04
CA PRO A 270 -18.22 -19.83 -34.81
C PRO A 270 -16.89 -20.58 -34.96
N ARG A 271 -16.87 -21.63 -35.80
CA ARG A 271 -15.66 -22.41 -36.09
C ARG A 271 -14.73 -21.66 -37.04
N ARG A 272 -15.29 -20.98 -38.05
CA ARG A 272 -14.52 -20.15 -39.01
C ARG A 272 -13.84 -18.93 -38.39
N LEU A 273 -14.29 -18.47 -37.22
CA LEU A 273 -13.64 -17.37 -36.50
C LEU A 273 -12.31 -17.77 -35.86
N GLY A 274 -12.06 -19.06 -35.64
CA GLY A 274 -10.79 -19.55 -35.08
C GLY A 274 -10.50 -19.08 -33.65
N LEU A 275 -11.55 -18.74 -32.88
CA LEU A 275 -11.43 -18.25 -31.51
C LEU A 275 -11.49 -19.42 -30.52
N ASP A 276 -10.65 -19.35 -29.46
CA ASP A 276 -10.81 -20.20 -28.29
C ASP A 276 -11.87 -19.61 -27.35
N TRP A 277 -13.12 -19.98 -27.62
CA TRP A 277 -14.30 -19.53 -26.87
C TRP A 277 -14.25 -19.86 -25.37
N ASP A 278 -13.44 -20.83 -24.96
CA ASP A 278 -13.35 -21.24 -23.56
C ASP A 278 -12.35 -20.38 -22.76
N GLN A 279 -11.46 -19.66 -23.45
CA GLN A 279 -10.49 -18.71 -22.87
C GLN A 279 -10.90 -17.24 -22.99
N MET A 280 -12.01 -16.96 -23.69
CA MET A 280 -12.54 -15.59 -23.83
C MET A 280 -13.09 -15.06 -22.51
N SER A 281 -12.84 -13.77 -22.27
CA SER A 281 -13.42 -13.05 -21.15
C SER A 281 -14.94 -13.00 -21.27
N PRO A 282 -15.70 -13.33 -20.22
CA PRO A 282 -17.15 -13.26 -20.26
C PRO A 282 -17.64 -11.80 -20.23
N ASP A 283 -18.87 -11.63 -20.69
CA ASP A 283 -19.75 -10.46 -20.51
C ASP A 283 -19.40 -9.19 -21.27
N PHE A 284 -18.29 -9.20 -22.00
CA PHE A 284 -17.87 -8.07 -22.85
C PHE A 284 -17.95 -8.45 -24.34
N PRO A 285 -18.52 -7.58 -25.20
CA PRO A 285 -18.42 -7.69 -26.65
C PRO A 285 -16.97 -7.71 -27.11
N HIS A 286 -16.56 -8.79 -27.79
CA HIS A 286 -15.27 -8.89 -28.45
C HIS A 286 -15.39 -8.50 -29.92
N MET A 287 -14.46 -7.68 -30.40
CA MET A 287 -14.46 -7.18 -31.78
C MET A 287 -13.05 -6.76 -32.20
N SER A 288 -12.86 -6.45 -33.48
CA SER A 288 -11.59 -5.87 -33.91
C SER A 288 -11.39 -4.46 -33.37
N TYR A 289 -10.14 -4.02 -33.15
CA TYR A 289 -9.85 -2.63 -32.77
C TYR A 289 -10.49 -1.63 -33.73
N ARG A 290 -10.48 -1.94 -35.04
CA ARG A 290 -11.18 -1.17 -36.07
C ARG A 290 -12.64 -0.94 -35.71
N THR A 291 -13.34 -1.97 -35.27
CA THR A 291 -14.75 -1.89 -34.88
C THR A 291 -14.92 -1.14 -33.56
N ALA A 292 -14.06 -1.41 -32.58
CA ALA A 292 -14.10 -0.76 -31.27
C ALA A 292 -13.91 0.76 -31.37
N PHE A 293 -13.01 1.24 -32.22
CA PHE A 293 -12.82 2.68 -32.45
C PHE A 293 -14.08 3.38 -32.98
N LEU A 294 -14.93 2.66 -33.72
CA LEU A 294 -16.19 3.18 -34.27
C LEU A 294 -17.28 3.31 -33.21
N LEU A 295 -17.17 2.63 -32.06
CA LEU A 295 -18.20 2.69 -31.03
C LEU A 295 -18.33 4.08 -30.38
N GLY A 296 -17.23 4.84 -30.32
CA GLY A 296 -17.22 6.20 -29.78
C GLY A 296 -16.82 6.26 -28.29
N GLY A 297 -16.95 7.45 -27.69
CA GLY A 297 -16.44 7.75 -26.34
C GLY A 297 -17.20 7.09 -25.18
N ASP A 298 -18.39 6.52 -25.43
CA ASP A 298 -19.16 5.78 -24.41
C ASP A 298 -18.50 4.45 -24.02
N PHE A 299 -17.49 4.01 -24.77
CA PHE A 299 -16.84 2.71 -24.62
C PHE A 299 -15.36 2.85 -24.31
N VAL A 300 -14.89 1.96 -23.43
CA VAL A 300 -13.47 1.78 -23.12
C VAL A 300 -12.98 0.51 -23.81
N ILE A 301 -11.83 0.59 -24.47
CA ILE A 301 -11.21 -0.52 -25.20
C ILE A 301 -10.21 -1.20 -24.28
N HIS A 302 -10.31 -2.52 -24.16
CA HIS A 302 -9.36 -3.35 -23.43
C HIS A 302 -8.73 -4.37 -24.35
N GLU A 303 -7.47 -4.67 -24.09
CA GLU A 303 -6.71 -5.68 -24.82
C GLU A 303 -7.26 -7.08 -24.52
N ALA A 304 -7.55 -7.86 -25.56
CA ALA A 304 -7.91 -9.27 -25.43
C ALA A 304 -6.68 -10.15 -25.70
N ARG A 305 -5.76 -10.23 -24.73
CA ARG A 305 -4.44 -10.87 -24.88
C ARG A 305 -4.50 -12.32 -25.35
N THR A 306 -5.46 -13.10 -24.86
CA THR A 306 -5.65 -14.50 -25.27
C THR A 306 -6.08 -14.66 -26.73
N LEU A 307 -6.62 -13.60 -27.34
CA LEU A 307 -7.08 -13.58 -28.74
C LEU A 307 -6.13 -12.83 -29.68
N SER A 308 -5.37 -11.87 -29.15
CA SER A 308 -4.49 -10.99 -29.93
C SER A 308 -3.07 -11.58 -30.00
N ARG A 309 -2.67 -12.05 -31.18
CA ARG A 309 -1.30 -12.58 -31.43
C ARG A 309 -0.32 -11.50 -31.93
N GLY A 310 -0.80 -10.27 -32.06
CA GLY A 310 -0.03 -9.11 -32.53
C GLY A 310 -0.67 -7.80 -32.07
N ILE A 311 -0.22 -6.71 -32.67
CA ILE A 311 -0.76 -5.37 -32.44
C ILE A 311 -1.11 -4.72 -33.78
N ASN A 312 -2.18 -5.21 -34.41
CA ASN A 312 -2.76 -4.65 -35.63
C ASN A 312 -4.23 -4.24 -35.43
N ILE A 313 -4.77 -3.41 -36.32
CA ILE A 313 -6.13 -2.86 -36.16
C ILE A 313 -7.26 -3.89 -36.35
N GLU A 314 -6.97 -5.03 -36.97
CA GLU A 314 -7.92 -6.13 -37.17
C GLU A 314 -7.85 -7.17 -36.04
N ASP A 315 -6.87 -7.06 -35.14
CA ASP A 315 -6.76 -7.90 -33.95
C ASP A 315 -7.91 -7.65 -32.96
N TRP A 316 -8.14 -8.64 -32.11
CA TRP A 316 -9.26 -8.68 -31.18
C TRP A 316 -9.01 -7.84 -29.93
N CYS A 317 -10.06 -7.16 -29.51
CA CYS A 317 -10.18 -6.45 -28.25
C CYS A 317 -11.55 -6.73 -27.65
N ASN A 318 -11.74 -6.37 -26.39
CA ASN A 318 -13.08 -6.33 -25.79
C ASN A 318 -13.39 -4.90 -25.35
N VAL A 319 -14.68 -4.61 -25.17
CA VAL A 319 -15.15 -3.27 -24.82
C VAL A 319 -16.04 -3.29 -23.59
N SER A 320 -15.85 -2.31 -22.72
CA SER A 320 -16.74 -2.02 -21.59
C SER A 320 -17.37 -0.64 -21.75
N LEU A 321 -18.34 -0.32 -20.89
CA LEU A 321 -18.89 1.03 -20.80
C LEU A 321 -17.99 1.93 -19.94
N ALA A 322 -17.82 3.17 -20.37
CA ALA A 322 -17.28 4.22 -19.50
C ALA A 322 -18.28 4.49 -18.37
N ARG A 323 -17.86 4.47 -17.10
CA ARG A 323 -18.76 4.87 -16.00
C ARG A 323 -18.94 6.38 -16.07
N VAL A 324 -20.14 6.82 -16.46
CA VAL A 324 -20.58 8.20 -16.31
C VAL A 324 -20.97 8.40 -14.84
N GLU A 325 -20.00 8.65 -13.97
CA GLU A 325 -20.31 9.35 -12.71
C GLU A 325 -20.46 10.84 -13.01
N ALA A 326 -21.47 11.43 -12.38
CA ALA A 326 -22.10 12.69 -12.74
C ALA A 326 -21.13 13.87 -12.90
N ALA A 327 -21.52 14.76 -13.81
CA ALA A 327 -21.00 16.09 -14.06
C ALA A 327 -20.41 16.79 -12.81
N ASP A 328 -19.09 16.81 -12.72
CA ASP A 328 -18.30 17.92 -12.20
C ASP A 328 -16.90 17.84 -12.83
N GLU A 329 -16.70 18.58 -13.92
CA GLU A 329 -15.48 18.62 -14.74
C GLU A 329 -14.24 19.21 -14.03
N ALA A 330 -14.27 19.40 -12.71
CA ALA A 330 -13.18 20.03 -11.96
C ALA A 330 -12.36 19.07 -11.06
N ALA A 331 -12.74 17.79 -10.99
CA ALA A 331 -12.03 16.74 -10.23
C ALA A 331 -11.73 15.49 -11.08
N ALA A 332 -11.71 15.64 -12.41
CA ALA A 332 -11.52 14.57 -13.38
C ALA A 332 -10.05 14.10 -13.55
N ASP A 333 -9.15 14.53 -12.67
CA ASP A 333 -7.80 13.98 -12.57
C ASP A 333 -7.75 12.96 -11.41
N GLU A 334 -7.57 11.68 -11.77
CA GLU A 334 -7.26 10.49 -10.94
C GLU A 334 -8.39 9.64 -10.32
N ALA A 335 -9.66 10.05 -10.28
CA ALA A 335 -10.70 9.30 -9.54
C ALA A 335 -11.57 8.33 -10.37
N THR A 336 -11.50 8.34 -11.70
CA THR A 336 -12.49 7.67 -12.57
C THR A 336 -11.95 6.37 -13.18
N GLN A 337 -12.45 5.22 -12.73
CA GLN A 337 -12.16 3.87 -13.26
C GLN A 337 -10.66 3.51 -13.37
N GLY A 338 -9.97 3.28 -12.26
CA GLY A 338 -8.65 2.65 -12.33
C GLY A 338 -8.74 1.13 -12.47
N GLU A 339 -8.01 0.60 -13.43
CA GLU A 339 -7.55 -0.79 -13.44
C GLU A 339 -6.08 -0.78 -13.03
N LEU A 340 -5.64 -1.79 -12.27
CA LEU A 340 -4.21 -1.95 -12.03
C LEU A 340 -3.53 -2.33 -13.34
N ALA A 341 -2.61 -1.49 -13.82
CA ALA A 341 -1.83 -1.78 -15.01
C ALA A 341 -0.76 -2.85 -14.69
N VAL A 342 -1.17 -4.12 -14.78
CA VAL A 342 -0.30 -5.28 -14.52
C VAL A 342 -0.29 -6.17 -15.76
N PRO A 343 0.47 -5.79 -16.79
CA PRO A 343 0.66 -6.67 -17.93
C PRO A 343 1.41 -7.93 -17.47
N LEU A 344 0.90 -9.10 -17.85
CA LEU A 344 1.67 -10.35 -17.80
C LEU A 344 2.42 -10.53 -19.12
N PRO A 345 3.68 -11.00 -19.11
CA PRO A 345 4.40 -11.32 -20.35
C PRO A 345 3.66 -12.37 -21.19
N SER A 346 3.38 -12.08 -22.46
CA SER A 346 2.79 -13.02 -23.41
C SER A 346 3.64 -14.26 -23.63
N ALA A 347 4.96 -14.17 -23.46
CA ALA A 347 5.87 -15.31 -23.47
C ALA A 347 5.51 -16.36 -22.41
N LEU A 348 4.72 -16.01 -21.37
CA LEU A 348 4.31 -16.89 -20.29
C LEU A 348 2.87 -17.40 -20.42
N SER A 349 1.96 -16.60 -20.97
CA SER A 349 0.51 -16.91 -21.02
C SER A 349 -0.10 -16.93 -22.44
N GLY A 350 0.70 -16.76 -23.50
CA GLY A 350 0.25 -16.71 -24.90
C GLY A 350 0.50 -17.96 -25.73
N GLY A 351 0.87 -19.10 -25.13
CA GLY A 351 1.15 -20.34 -25.86
C GLY A 351 -0.11 -21.13 -26.26
N ASP A 352 0.00 -21.96 -27.31
CA ASP A 352 -1.08 -22.83 -27.81
C ASP A 352 -1.24 -24.13 -26.97
N ALA A 353 -0.39 -24.37 -25.97
CA ALA A 353 -0.45 -25.59 -25.16
C ALA A 353 -1.57 -25.51 -24.11
N LYS A 354 -1.98 -26.67 -23.57
CA LYS A 354 -2.84 -26.68 -22.38
C LYS A 354 -2.08 -26.11 -21.18
N PRO A 355 -2.77 -25.47 -20.21
CA PRO A 355 -2.13 -25.00 -18.98
C PRO A 355 -1.31 -26.11 -18.31
N CYS A 356 -0.08 -25.78 -17.95
CA CYS A 356 0.86 -26.69 -17.30
C CYS A 356 0.38 -27.00 -15.88
N PHE A 357 0.30 -28.28 -15.52
CA PHE A 357 -0.16 -28.72 -14.21
C PHE A 357 0.62 -28.07 -13.04
N TYR A 358 1.93 -27.91 -13.21
CA TYR A 358 2.85 -27.47 -12.16
C TYR A 358 2.87 -25.94 -11.92
N CYS A 359 2.55 -25.12 -12.93
CA CYS A 359 2.74 -23.66 -12.84
C CYS A 359 1.67 -22.82 -13.55
N GLY A 360 0.66 -23.44 -14.16
CA GLY A 360 -0.45 -22.73 -14.79
C GLY A 360 -0.14 -22.09 -16.15
N LEU A 361 1.14 -21.97 -16.52
CA LEU A 361 1.58 -21.40 -17.81
C LEU A 361 1.25 -22.31 -18.99
N ASN A 362 1.08 -21.75 -20.19
CA ASN A 362 0.66 -22.47 -21.41
C ASN A 362 1.73 -22.47 -22.52
N ASN A 363 2.96 -22.09 -22.20
CA ASN A 363 4.07 -22.01 -23.16
C ASN A 363 4.99 -23.27 -23.16
N HIS A 364 4.73 -24.25 -22.28
CA HIS A 364 5.50 -25.50 -22.20
C HIS A 364 4.64 -26.68 -21.70
N GLU A 365 5.06 -27.90 -22.00
CA GLU A 365 4.48 -29.11 -21.44
C GLU A 365 4.97 -29.38 -20.00
N PRO A 366 4.19 -30.06 -19.13
CA PRO A 366 4.58 -30.34 -17.74
C PRO A 366 5.97 -30.98 -17.57
N ARG A 367 6.36 -31.88 -18.50
CA ARG A 367 7.68 -32.54 -18.48
C ARG A 367 8.85 -31.56 -18.51
N ASN A 368 8.67 -30.41 -19.17
CA ASN A 368 9.67 -29.38 -19.39
C ASN A 368 9.49 -28.17 -18.44
N CYS A 369 8.67 -28.31 -17.39
CA CYS A 369 8.37 -27.19 -16.52
C CYS A 369 9.61 -26.70 -15.74
N PRO A 370 9.92 -25.38 -15.75
CA PRO A 370 11.03 -24.82 -14.98
C PRO A 370 10.94 -25.09 -13.48
N SER A 371 9.72 -25.24 -12.94
CA SER A 371 9.49 -25.54 -11.52
C SER A 371 10.14 -26.85 -11.05
N LYS A 372 10.46 -27.78 -11.96
CA LYS A 372 11.14 -29.05 -11.63
C LYS A 372 12.56 -28.83 -11.10
N GLN A 373 13.14 -27.66 -11.32
CA GLN A 373 14.44 -27.25 -10.77
C GLN A 373 14.33 -26.68 -9.35
N LEU A 374 13.13 -26.26 -8.91
CA LEU A 374 12.92 -25.68 -7.59
C LEU A 374 12.91 -26.76 -6.50
N MET A 375 13.69 -26.54 -5.45
CA MET A 375 13.86 -27.49 -4.35
C MET A 375 13.24 -27.03 -3.03
N ALA A 376 13.21 -25.73 -2.77
CA ALA A 376 12.69 -25.13 -1.54
C ALA A 376 11.39 -24.37 -1.81
N LEU A 377 10.53 -24.28 -0.78
CA LEU A 377 9.39 -23.35 -0.79
C LEU A 377 9.90 -21.95 -0.48
N ASP A 378 9.25 -20.94 -1.05
CA ASP A 378 9.61 -19.54 -0.82
C ASP A 378 8.36 -18.64 -0.75
N PRO A 379 7.44 -18.87 0.21
CA PRO A 379 6.25 -18.04 0.35
C PRO A 379 6.59 -16.57 0.67
N GLY A 380 7.81 -16.30 1.17
CA GLY A 380 8.31 -14.94 1.42
C GLY A 380 8.62 -14.14 0.17
N VAL A 381 8.54 -14.73 -1.03
CA VAL A 381 8.72 -13.99 -2.29
C VAL A 381 7.65 -12.92 -2.47
N TRP A 382 6.38 -13.18 -2.12
CA TRP A 382 5.30 -12.20 -2.26
C TRP A 382 5.44 -11.04 -1.29
N GLU A 383 6.04 -11.27 -0.12
CA GLU A 383 6.33 -10.20 0.84
C GLU A 383 7.47 -9.31 0.35
N ARG A 384 8.55 -9.91 -0.17
CA ARG A 384 9.68 -9.18 -0.81
C ARG A 384 9.24 -8.45 -2.07
N PHE A 385 8.31 -8.99 -2.84
CA PHE A 385 7.70 -8.30 -3.97
C PHE A 385 6.91 -7.05 -3.53
N GLY A 386 6.51 -6.97 -2.25
CA GLY A 386 5.95 -5.76 -1.66
C GLY A 386 6.89 -4.56 -1.63
N ASP A 387 8.19 -4.77 -1.79
CA ASP A 387 9.17 -3.69 -1.88
C ASP A 387 9.35 -3.18 -3.34
N VAL A 388 8.69 -3.83 -4.32
CA VAL A 388 8.69 -3.41 -5.73
C VAL A 388 7.55 -2.40 -5.97
N ASP A 389 7.90 -1.26 -6.55
CA ASP A 389 6.93 -0.22 -6.88
C ASP A 389 6.01 -0.63 -8.03
N MET A 390 4.70 -0.51 -7.83
CA MET A 390 3.70 -0.92 -8.83
C MET A 390 3.83 -0.14 -10.16
N GLY A 391 4.35 1.09 -10.15
CA GLY A 391 4.58 1.88 -11.35
C GLY A 391 5.68 1.33 -12.26
N SER A 392 6.51 0.41 -11.76
CA SER A 392 7.56 -0.25 -12.55
C SER A 392 7.11 -1.54 -13.24
N LEU A 393 5.90 -2.03 -12.96
CA LEU A 393 5.45 -3.35 -13.43
C LEU A 393 5.31 -3.47 -14.94
N GLU A 394 4.89 -2.40 -15.64
CA GLU A 394 4.81 -2.39 -17.10
C GLU A 394 6.19 -2.62 -17.73
N ALA A 395 7.18 -1.82 -17.32
CA ALA A 395 8.55 -1.94 -17.80
C ALA A 395 9.18 -3.31 -17.44
N LEU A 396 8.88 -3.84 -16.25
CA LEU A 396 9.33 -5.18 -15.85
C LEU A 396 8.71 -6.26 -16.74
N SER A 397 7.42 -6.17 -17.04
CA SER A 397 6.75 -7.13 -17.93
C SER A 397 7.31 -7.08 -19.35
N GLU A 398 7.56 -5.89 -19.90
CA GLU A 398 8.16 -5.73 -21.23
C GLU A 398 9.60 -6.28 -21.28
N GLY A 399 10.38 -6.01 -20.23
CA GLY A 399 11.73 -6.57 -20.09
C GLY A 399 11.73 -8.09 -20.02
N LEU A 400 10.80 -8.67 -19.25
CA LEU A 400 10.62 -10.12 -19.16
C LEU A 400 10.20 -10.72 -20.50
N GLU A 401 9.27 -10.09 -21.23
CA GLU A 401 8.84 -10.54 -22.56
C GLU A 401 10.03 -10.68 -23.51
N SER A 402 10.85 -9.63 -23.61
CA SER A 402 12.03 -9.61 -24.49
C SER A 402 13.06 -10.67 -24.10
N ALA A 403 13.33 -10.82 -22.79
CA ALA A 403 14.33 -11.77 -22.30
C ALA A 403 13.89 -13.23 -22.51
N LEU A 404 12.63 -13.55 -22.20
CA LEU A 404 12.09 -14.91 -22.29
C LEU A 404 11.84 -15.35 -23.74
N ALA A 405 11.56 -14.43 -24.66
CA ALA A 405 11.37 -14.74 -26.07
C ALA A 405 12.67 -15.20 -26.77
N ALA A 406 13.84 -14.80 -26.26
CA ALA A 406 15.13 -15.13 -26.87
C ALA A 406 15.60 -16.56 -26.53
N ASP A 407 15.64 -16.91 -25.23
CA ASP A 407 15.96 -18.25 -24.74
C ASP A 407 15.21 -18.51 -23.43
N PHE A 408 14.04 -19.12 -23.55
CA PHE A 408 13.17 -19.38 -22.41
C PHE A 408 13.87 -20.22 -21.33
N ALA A 409 14.56 -21.30 -21.69
CA ALA A 409 15.09 -22.24 -20.71
C ALA A 409 16.24 -21.64 -19.89
N ALA A 410 17.19 -20.97 -20.55
CA ALA A 410 18.33 -20.35 -19.88
C ALA A 410 17.88 -19.17 -19.02
N GLU A 411 16.99 -18.32 -19.55
CA GLU A 411 16.53 -17.13 -18.84
C GLU A 411 15.61 -17.48 -17.66
N SER A 412 14.74 -18.49 -17.81
CA SER A 412 13.97 -19.04 -16.69
C SER A 412 14.87 -19.48 -15.54
N ALA A 413 15.95 -20.21 -15.82
CA ALA A 413 16.87 -20.66 -14.78
C ALA A 413 17.55 -19.48 -14.06
N ARG A 414 17.94 -18.44 -14.80
CA ARG A 414 18.51 -17.20 -14.24
C ARG A 414 17.52 -16.49 -13.32
N LEU A 415 16.28 -16.29 -13.79
CA LEU A 415 15.24 -15.57 -13.06
C LEU A 415 14.79 -16.32 -11.79
N LEU A 416 14.74 -17.66 -11.83
CA LEU A 416 14.39 -18.46 -10.64
C LEU A 416 15.47 -18.43 -9.54
N GLY A 417 16.72 -18.09 -9.87
CA GLY A 417 17.81 -17.95 -8.92
C GLY A 417 18.17 -16.51 -8.52
N GLY A 418 17.56 -15.51 -9.15
CA GLY A 418 17.88 -14.10 -8.93
C GLY A 418 17.15 -13.46 -7.74
N SER A 419 17.46 -12.19 -7.46
CA SER A 419 16.86 -11.41 -6.37
C SER A 419 16.45 -9.98 -6.76
N ASP A 420 16.62 -9.62 -8.03
CA ASP A 420 16.16 -8.35 -8.59
C ASP A 420 14.64 -8.36 -8.83
N ALA A 421 14.05 -7.18 -9.10
CA ALA A 421 12.60 -7.05 -9.23
C ALA A 421 12.00 -7.93 -10.34
N ALA A 422 12.72 -8.13 -11.46
CA ALA A 422 12.31 -9.04 -12.53
C ALA A 422 12.29 -10.50 -12.06
N SER A 423 13.30 -10.94 -11.29
CA SER A 423 13.32 -12.27 -10.69
C SER A 423 12.21 -12.46 -9.66
N LEU A 424 11.95 -11.47 -8.79
CA LEU A 424 10.85 -11.54 -7.82
C LEU A 424 9.47 -11.61 -8.51
N TYR A 425 9.27 -10.83 -9.59
CA TYR A 425 8.08 -10.93 -10.43
C TYR A 425 7.92 -12.37 -10.94
N TYR A 426 8.97 -12.89 -11.60
CA TYR A 426 8.94 -14.21 -12.21
C TYR A 426 8.72 -15.33 -11.19
N GLN A 427 9.47 -15.32 -10.10
CA GLN A 427 9.35 -16.30 -8.99
C GLN A 427 7.98 -16.27 -8.34
N SER A 428 7.35 -15.09 -8.20
CA SER A 428 6.00 -14.96 -7.62
C SER A 428 4.95 -15.75 -8.41
N ILE A 429 5.10 -15.87 -9.74
CA ILE A 429 4.23 -16.70 -10.60
C ILE A 429 4.40 -18.18 -10.24
N PHE A 430 5.63 -18.66 -10.07
CA PHE A 430 5.89 -20.05 -9.71
C PHE A 430 5.48 -20.36 -8.27
N GLU A 431 5.52 -19.40 -7.37
CA GLU A 431 5.05 -19.60 -6.00
C GLU A 431 3.52 -19.70 -5.92
N THR A 432 2.78 -19.06 -6.83
CA THR A 432 1.29 -19.12 -6.91
C THR A 432 0.76 -20.54 -7.04
N ASP A 433 1.48 -21.37 -7.80
CA ASP A 433 1.17 -22.78 -8.04
C ASP A 433 2.14 -23.74 -7.35
N MET A 434 2.92 -23.25 -6.38
CA MET A 434 3.82 -24.07 -5.55
C MET A 434 3.16 -25.37 -5.04
N PRO A 435 1.89 -25.38 -4.61
CA PRO A 435 1.25 -26.60 -4.13
C PRO A 435 1.25 -27.77 -5.11
N PHE A 436 1.30 -27.51 -6.42
CA PHE A 436 1.26 -28.54 -7.46
C PHE A 436 2.65 -29.03 -7.85
N GLN A 437 3.71 -28.40 -7.35
CA GLN A 437 5.09 -28.66 -7.75
C GLN A 437 5.71 -29.79 -6.94
N LEU A 438 6.69 -30.47 -7.54
CA LEU A 438 7.39 -31.61 -6.94
C LEU A 438 8.07 -31.26 -5.60
N ARG A 439 8.42 -29.99 -5.37
CA ARG A 439 8.96 -29.53 -4.07
C ARG A 439 7.97 -29.66 -2.91
N LEU A 440 6.66 -29.44 -3.11
CA LEU A 440 5.70 -29.67 -2.03
C LEU A 440 5.51 -31.17 -1.78
N LEU A 441 5.52 -32.00 -2.83
CA LEU A 441 5.46 -33.46 -2.68
C LEU A 441 6.56 -33.98 -1.75
N GLU A 442 7.80 -33.50 -1.89
CA GLU A 442 8.91 -33.88 -1.01
C GLU A 442 8.66 -33.53 0.46
N ILE A 443 8.04 -32.37 0.70
CA ILE A 443 7.75 -31.89 2.06
C ILE A 443 6.59 -32.69 2.64
N VAL A 444 5.57 -33.02 1.85
CA VAL A 444 4.46 -33.90 2.26
C VAL A 444 4.97 -35.31 2.59
N TRP A 445 5.94 -35.85 1.84
CA TRP A 445 6.58 -37.12 2.16
C TRP A 445 7.31 -37.11 3.51
N ARG A 446 7.89 -35.96 3.88
CA ARG A 446 8.64 -35.79 5.14
C ARG A 446 7.76 -35.30 6.29
N SER A 447 6.56 -34.82 6.03
CA SER A 447 5.71 -34.22 7.05
C SER A 447 5.29 -35.24 8.11
N LYS A 448 5.63 -34.96 9.36
CA LYS A 448 5.17 -35.70 10.55
C LYS A 448 3.89 -35.10 11.15
N GLY A 449 3.54 -33.88 10.75
CA GLY A 449 2.32 -33.21 11.20
C GLY A 449 1.05 -33.81 10.61
N LYS A 450 -0.07 -33.59 11.30
CA LYS A 450 -1.35 -34.23 10.97
C LYS A 450 -2.19 -33.46 9.95
N THR A 451 -2.11 -32.13 9.92
CA THR A 451 -2.98 -31.24 9.11
C THR A 451 -2.18 -30.08 8.52
N PHE A 452 -2.57 -29.59 7.34
CA PHE A 452 -2.06 -28.34 6.77
C PHE A 452 -2.58 -27.09 7.51
N PRO A 453 -1.87 -25.95 7.43
CA PRO A 453 -0.47 -25.81 6.97
C PRO A 453 0.53 -26.20 8.06
N ASP A 454 0.12 -26.19 9.33
CA ASP A 454 0.98 -26.35 10.53
C ASP A 454 1.88 -27.59 10.45
N GLY A 455 1.40 -28.67 9.84
CA GLY A 455 2.13 -29.92 9.74
C GLY A 455 3.40 -29.88 8.89
N LEU A 456 3.54 -28.89 8.00
CA LEU A 456 4.73 -28.71 7.17
C LEU A 456 5.96 -28.22 7.96
N SER A 457 5.76 -27.70 9.17
CA SER A 457 6.86 -27.26 10.04
C SER A 457 7.65 -28.42 10.67
N GLN A 458 7.07 -29.63 10.70
CA GLN A 458 7.64 -30.80 11.38
C GLN A 458 8.08 -31.85 10.36
N LEU A 459 9.33 -31.77 9.93
CA LEU A 459 9.86 -32.64 8.89
C LEU A 459 10.72 -33.78 9.45
N GLY A 460 10.47 -34.99 8.96
CA GLY A 460 11.33 -36.15 9.10
C GLY A 460 12.57 -36.10 8.22
N GLN A 461 13.45 -37.06 8.47
CA GLN A 461 14.57 -37.35 7.58
C GLN A 461 14.03 -37.96 6.27
N ARG A 462 14.87 -37.96 5.23
CA ARG A 462 14.55 -38.62 3.96
C ARG A 462 14.60 -40.14 4.17
N GLU A 463 13.44 -40.75 4.34
CA GLU A 463 13.29 -42.20 4.46
C GLU A 463 12.94 -42.79 3.08
N GLY A 464 13.41 -44.01 2.79
CA GLY A 464 13.15 -44.72 1.53
C GLY A 464 14.31 -44.66 0.53
N ASP A 465 15.11 -45.72 0.49
CA ASP A 465 16.14 -45.90 -0.54
C ASP A 465 15.41 -46.04 -1.89
N PHE A 466 15.93 -45.51 -3.00
CA PHE A 466 15.31 -45.50 -4.35
C PHE A 466 14.28 -44.41 -4.65
N ILE A 467 13.32 -44.10 -3.77
CA ILE A 467 12.25 -43.11 -4.07
C ILE A 467 12.79 -41.72 -4.40
N TRP A 468 13.79 -41.26 -3.64
CA TRP A 468 14.42 -39.95 -3.88
C TRP A 468 15.21 -39.91 -5.18
N GLY A 469 15.81 -41.05 -5.57
CA GLY A 469 16.49 -41.22 -6.84
C GLY A 469 15.51 -41.19 -8.00
N ALA A 470 14.39 -41.92 -7.89
CA ALA A 470 13.32 -41.89 -8.88
C ALA A 470 12.72 -40.49 -9.05
N LEU A 471 12.51 -39.75 -7.96
CA LEU A 471 12.07 -38.35 -8.04
C LEU A 471 13.10 -37.46 -8.76
N SER A 472 14.39 -37.67 -8.48
CA SER A 472 15.47 -36.93 -9.16
C SER A 472 15.53 -37.26 -10.65
N ALA A 473 15.34 -38.53 -11.03
CA ALA A 473 15.25 -38.97 -12.41
C ALA A 473 14.03 -38.36 -13.13
N LEU A 474 12.86 -38.32 -12.48
CA LEU A 474 11.67 -37.63 -12.98
C LEU A 474 11.94 -36.14 -13.24
N ARG A 475 12.58 -35.45 -12.29
CA ARG A 475 12.97 -34.03 -12.43
C ARG A 475 13.89 -33.82 -13.63
N ALA A 476 14.85 -34.70 -13.84
CA ALA A 476 15.80 -34.65 -14.95
C ALA A 476 15.20 -35.12 -16.29
N GLY A 477 14.01 -35.73 -16.29
CA GLY A 477 13.41 -36.33 -17.48
C GLY A 477 14.07 -37.64 -17.94
N ASP A 478 14.82 -38.29 -17.04
CA ASP A 478 15.55 -39.53 -17.25
C ASP A 478 14.65 -40.74 -16.99
N GLY A 479 13.97 -41.20 -18.05
CA GLY A 479 12.99 -42.28 -17.98
C GLY A 479 13.60 -43.64 -17.62
N GLU A 480 14.81 -43.94 -18.10
CA GLU A 480 15.45 -45.24 -17.86
C GLU A 480 15.79 -45.44 -16.38
N ASN A 481 16.45 -44.43 -15.77
CA ASN A 481 16.75 -44.48 -14.34
C ASN A 481 15.49 -44.38 -13.49
N TYR A 482 14.47 -43.63 -13.93
CA TYR A 482 13.18 -43.58 -13.27
C TYR A 482 12.54 -44.97 -13.16
N ASP A 483 12.41 -45.70 -14.27
CA ASP A 483 11.74 -46.99 -14.30
C ASP A 483 12.48 -48.04 -13.45
N ALA A 484 13.81 -48.09 -13.53
CA ALA A 484 14.63 -49.00 -12.72
C ALA A 484 14.48 -48.73 -11.21
N LEU A 485 14.59 -47.46 -10.80
CA LEU A 485 14.46 -47.08 -9.38
C LEU A 485 13.03 -47.25 -8.87
N MET A 486 12.03 -47.02 -9.73
CA MET A 486 10.63 -47.24 -9.38
C MET A 486 10.28 -48.72 -9.19
N ALA A 487 10.85 -49.62 -10.00
CA ALA A 487 10.67 -51.06 -9.83
C ALA A 487 11.19 -51.53 -8.45
N GLU A 488 12.39 -51.10 -8.06
CA GLU A 488 12.97 -51.38 -6.74
C GLU A 488 12.13 -50.75 -5.60
N ALA A 489 11.71 -49.49 -5.75
CA ALA A 489 10.89 -48.81 -4.76
C ALA A 489 9.53 -49.51 -4.53
N LEU A 490 8.87 -49.96 -5.60
CA LEU A 490 7.58 -50.66 -5.51
C LEU A 490 7.72 -52.06 -4.91
N SER A 491 8.83 -52.74 -5.19
CA SER A 491 9.16 -54.05 -4.60
C SER A 491 9.43 -53.95 -3.09
N LYS A 492 10.24 -52.96 -2.69
CA LYS A 492 10.65 -52.76 -1.29
C LYS A 492 9.57 -52.12 -0.43
N TYR A 493 8.75 -51.23 -1.01
CA TYR A 493 7.74 -50.44 -0.30
C TYR A 493 6.33 -50.56 -0.91
N PRO A 494 5.74 -51.77 -1.00
CA PRO A 494 4.47 -51.98 -1.72
C PRO A 494 3.25 -51.32 -1.06
N ARG A 495 3.33 -51.01 0.23
CA ARG A 495 2.25 -50.36 1.01
C ARG A 495 2.54 -48.88 1.34
N ALA A 496 3.60 -48.33 0.76
CA ALA A 496 3.93 -46.93 0.90
C ALA A 496 3.16 -46.11 -0.14
N TYR A 497 2.67 -44.94 0.25
CA TYR A 497 1.96 -44.05 -0.67
C TYR A 497 2.93 -43.32 -1.61
N GLN A 498 4.19 -43.12 -1.20
CA GLN A 498 5.20 -42.33 -1.91
C GLN A 498 5.49 -42.86 -3.34
N PRO A 499 5.76 -44.17 -3.58
CA PRO A 499 5.95 -44.66 -4.94
C PRO A 499 4.73 -44.43 -5.83
N LYS A 500 3.52 -44.71 -5.32
CA LYS A 500 2.27 -44.53 -6.07
C LYS A 500 2.03 -43.07 -6.42
N SER A 501 2.29 -42.16 -5.49
CA SER A 501 2.21 -40.72 -5.77
C SER A 501 3.10 -40.30 -6.94
N LEU A 502 4.31 -40.85 -7.02
CA LEU A 502 5.27 -40.55 -8.08
C LEU A 502 4.88 -41.18 -9.42
N GLN A 503 4.25 -42.36 -9.43
CA GLN A 503 3.64 -42.93 -10.64
C GLN A 503 2.53 -42.01 -11.20
N GLY A 504 1.77 -41.35 -10.33
CA GLY A 504 0.77 -40.36 -10.73
C GLY A 504 1.39 -39.17 -11.47
N PHE A 505 2.51 -38.62 -10.99
CA PHE A 505 3.21 -37.52 -11.69
C PHE A 505 3.85 -37.96 -13.02
N GLN A 506 4.36 -39.19 -13.13
CA GLN A 506 4.84 -39.71 -14.41
C GLN A 506 3.70 -39.91 -15.42
N ALA A 507 2.55 -40.45 -14.98
CA ALA A 507 1.37 -40.58 -15.82
C ALA A 507 0.82 -39.22 -16.27
N LEU A 508 0.88 -38.22 -15.39
CA LEU A 508 0.54 -36.83 -15.68
C LEU A 508 1.43 -36.26 -16.78
N GLU A 509 2.76 -36.39 -16.66
CA GLU A 509 3.71 -35.92 -17.68
C GLU A 509 3.56 -36.67 -19.02
N ALA A 510 3.00 -37.88 -19.01
CA ALA A 510 2.62 -38.63 -20.21
C ALA A 510 1.22 -38.29 -20.76
N GLY A 511 0.45 -37.45 -20.08
CA GLY A 511 -0.92 -37.07 -20.45
C GLY A 511 -2.00 -38.14 -20.17
N ASP A 512 -1.67 -39.21 -19.45
CA ASP A 512 -2.61 -40.27 -19.08
C ASP A 512 -3.35 -39.90 -17.78
N TRP A 513 -4.40 -39.07 -17.93
CA TRP A 513 -5.20 -38.56 -16.82
C TRP A 513 -5.95 -39.66 -16.05
N THR A 514 -6.31 -40.76 -16.71
CA THR A 514 -6.97 -41.89 -16.06
C THR A 514 -6.02 -42.58 -15.08
N LYS A 515 -4.79 -42.88 -15.50
CA LYS A 515 -3.77 -43.43 -14.59
C LYS A 515 -3.33 -42.43 -13.54
N THR A 516 -3.24 -41.15 -13.89
CA THR A 516 -2.88 -40.07 -12.96
C THR A 516 -3.80 -40.07 -11.74
N VAL A 517 -5.12 -39.96 -11.98
CA VAL A 517 -6.12 -39.95 -10.90
C VAL A 517 -6.13 -41.29 -10.17
N TYR A 518 -6.03 -42.42 -10.88
CA TYR A 518 -5.99 -43.74 -10.26
C TYR A 518 -4.82 -43.88 -9.25
N TYR A 519 -3.60 -43.51 -9.64
CA TYR A 519 -2.43 -43.63 -8.76
C TYR A 519 -2.49 -42.68 -7.56
N TRP A 520 -3.05 -41.48 -7.71
CA TRP A 520 -3.24 -40.57 -6.58
C TRP A 520 -4.34 -41.03 -5.63
N GLN A 521 -5.41 -41.66 -6.12
CA GLN A 521 -6.41 -42.30 -5.26
C GLN A 521 -5.84 -43.47 -4.47
N GLU A 522 -5.02 -44.31 -5.12
CA GLU A 522 -4.29 -45.39 -4.44
C GLU A 522 -3.33 -44.83 -3.38
N SER A 523 -2.59 -43.77 -3.72
CA SER A 523 -1.74 -43.06 -2.78
C SER A 523 -2.54 -42.55 -1.58
N CYS A 524 -3.68 -41.90 -1.82
CA CYS A 524 -4.58 -41.39 -0.78
C CYS A 524 -5.04 -42.51 0.18
N ARG A 525 -5.40 -43.69 -0.34
CA ARG A 525 -5.79 -44.86 0.46
C ARG A 525 -4.66 -45.38 1.37
N LEU A 526 -3.40 -45.17 0.97
CA LEU A 526 -2.21 -45.61 1.70
C LEU A 526 -1.66 -44.55 2.67
N CYS A 527 -2.22 -43.34 2.68
CA CYS A 527 -1.76 -42.24 3.53
C CYS A 527 -2.07 -42.44 5.01
N TYR A 528 -1.22 -41.88 5.87
CA TYR A 528 -1.32 -42.02 7.32
C TYR A 528 -1.97 -40.81 8.00
N THR A 529 -1.84 -39.62 7.41
CA THR A 529 -2.32 -38.35 8.00
C THR A 529 -3.36 -37.64 7.13
N ALA A 530 -4.17 -36.77 7.75
CA ALA A 530 -5.13 -35.93 7.03
C ALA A 530 -4.45 -34.94 6.08
N LEU A 531 -3.25 -34.47 6.43
CA LEU A 531 -2.39 -33.67 5.56
C LEU A 531 -2.07 -34.44 4.27
N GLN A 532 -1.58 -35.68 4.37
CA GLN A 532 -1.23 -36.48 3.20
C GLN A 532 -2.47 -36.81 2.34
N ARG A 533 -3.57 -37.25 2.95
CA ARG A 533 -4.83 -37.51 2.22
C ARG A 533 -5.36 -36.26 1.52
N GLY A 534 -5.41 -35.15 2.24
CA GLY A 534 -5.84 -33.87 1.69
C GLY A 534 -4.98 -33.40 0.54
N TYR A 535 -3.66 -33.63 0.59
CA TYR A 535 -2.77 -33.31 -0.52
C TYR A 535 -3.13 -34.08 -1.80
N PHE A 536 -3.44 -35.38 -1.71
CA PHE A 536 -3.81 -36.15 -2.89
C PHE A 536 -5.21 -35.80 -3.42
N HIS A 537 -6.18 -35.50 -2.55
CA HIS A 537 -7.45 -34.93 -2.99
C HIS A 537 -7.26 -33.59 -3.72
N PHE A 538 -6.33 -32.77 -3.25
CA PHE A 538 -6.00 -31.50 -3.89
C PHE A 538 -5.36 -31.68 -5.27
N LEU A 539 -4.43 -32.65 -5.43
CA LEU A 539 -3.87 -33.01 -6.73
C LEU A 539 -4.93 -33.58 -7.69
N GLU A 540 -5.87 -34.39 -7.21
CA GLU A 540 -7.01 -34.86 -8.00
C GLU A 540 -7.90 -33.68 -8.45
N GLY A 541 -8.15 -32.70 -7.58
CA GLY A 541 -8.86 -31.48 -7.92
C GLY A 541 -8.18 -30.72 -9.06
N ARG A 542 -6.85 -30.56 -8.98
CA ARG A 542 -6.04 -29.94 -10.04
C ARG A 542 -6.10 -30.71 -11.35
N ALA A 543 -6.10 -32.04 -11.32
CA ALA A 543 -6.22 -32.84 -12.54
C ALA A 543 -7.54 -32.57 -13.27
N TRP A 544 -8.66 -32.48 -12.53
CA TRP A 544 -9.95 -32.11 -13.13
C TRP A 544 -9.96 -30.67 -13.64
N GLU A 545 -9.32 -29.77 -12.88
CA GLU A 545 -9.23 -28.36 -13.24
C GLU A 545 -8.48 -28.13 -14.56
N ILE A 546 -7.30 -28.76 -14.75
CA ILE A 546 -6.50 -28.65 -15.99
C ILE A 546 -7.23 -29.30 -17.18
N GLN A 547 -8.08 -30.30 -16.93
CA GLN A 547 -8.94 -30.90 -17.94
C GLN A 547 -10.17 -30.03 -18.28
N GLY A 548 -10.40 -28.93 -17.55
CA GLY A 548 -11.53 -28.01 -17.76
C GLY A 548 -12.78 -28.34 -16.94
N ASP A 549 -12.82 -29.46 -16.21
CA ASP A 549 -13.95 -29.83 -15.35
C ASP A 549 -13.83 -29.16 -13.97
N CYS A 550 -14.10 -27.86 -13.94
CA CYS A 550 -14.03 -27.04 -12.74
C CYS A 550 -15.07 -27.45 -11.68
N HIS A 551 -16.20 -28.05 -12.06
CA HIS A 551 -17.21 -28.53 -11.11
C HIS A 551 -16.68 -29.71 -10.28
N ARG A 552 -16.06 -30.71 -10.93
CA ARG A 552 -15.40 -31.81 -10.22
C ARG A 552 -14.20 -31.33 -9.43
N ALA A 553 -13.43 -30.39 -9.96
CA ALA A 553 -12.31 -29.77 -9.23
C ALA A 553 -12.77 -29.14 -7.91
N ILE A 554 -13.82 -28.30 -7.95
CA ILE A 554 -14.41 -27.67 -6.77
C ILE A 554 -14.88 -28.72 -5.75
N ALA A 555 -15.48 -29.83 -6.20
CA ALA A 555 -15.87 -30.90 -5.29
C ALA A 555 -14.67 -31.51 -4.56
N GLN A 556 -13.57 -31.79 -5.26
CA GLN A 556 -12.33 -32.31 -4.64
C GLN A 556 -11.67 -31.29 -3.71
N TYR A 557 -11.69 -30.00 -4.06
CA TYR A 557 -11.20 -28.94 -3.19
C TYR A 557 -12.04 -28.82 -1.91
N ARG A 558 -13.35 -29.07 -1.97
CA ARG A 558 -14.20 -29.16 -0.76
C ARG A 558 -13.88 -30.36 0.10
N GLU A 559 -13.61 -31.53 -0.48
CA GLU A 559 -13.14 -32.69 0.29
C GLU A 559 -11.80 -32.39 0.98
N THR A 560 -10.90 -31.69 0.28
CA THR A 560 -9.63 -31.25 0.84
C THR A 560 -9.82 -30.34 2.06
N LEU A 561 -10.77 -29.40 2.01
CA LEU A 561 -11.10 -28.52 3.16
C LEU A 561 -11.70 -29.27 4.34
N ARG A 562 -12.45 -30.35 4.11
CA ARG A 562 -12.98 -31.16 5.22
C ARG A 562 -11.86 -31.82 6.03
N GLU A 563 -10.82 -32.30 5.36
CA GLU A 563 -9.63 -32.88 6.00
C GLU A 563 -8.69 -31.80 6.57
N ASN A 564 -8.57 -30.65 5.89
CA ASN A 564 -7.62 -29.58 6.24
C ASN A 564 -8.29 -28.19 6.20
N PRO A 565 -9.11 -27.83 7.21
CA PRO A 565 -9.93 -26.62 7.17
C PRO A 565 -9.15 -25.31 7.27
N LYS A 566 -7.90 -25.36 7.75
CA LYS A 566 -7.00 -24.20 7.84
C LYS A 566 -6.17 -23.97 6.58
N TRP A 567 -6.20 -24.90 5.64
CA TRP A 567 -5.40 -24.77 4.43
C TRP A 567 -6.13 -23.85 3.44
N ILE A 568 -5.52 -22.72 3.09
CA ILE A 568 -6.14 -21.71 2.24
C ILE A 568 -6.22 -22.12 0.76
N GLU A 569 -5.35 -23.03 0.32
CA GLU A 569 -5.20 -23.40 -1.09
C GLU A 569 -6.48 -23.91 -1.76
N PRO A 570 -7.28 -24.79 -1.15
CA PRO A 570 -8.51 -25.26 -1.79
C PRO A 570 -9.57 -24.16 -1.88
N THR A 571 -9.58 -23.18 -0.96
CA THR A 571 -10.46 -22.01 -1.04
C THR A 571 -10.02 -21.10 -2.18
N TYR A 572 -8.71 -20.84 -2.29
CA TYR A 572 -8.12 -20.07 -3.39
C TYR A 572 -8.45 -20.71 -4.75
N ARG A 573 -8.20 -22.02 -4.91
CA ARG A 573 -8.48 -22.73 -6.17
C ARG A 573 -9.96 -22.82 -6.51
N GLN A 574 -10.87 -22.86 -5.52
CA GLN A 574 -12.31 -22.71 -5.80
C GLN A 574 -12.62 -21.34 -6.43
N GLY A 575 -12.01 -20.27 -5.93
CA GLY A 575 -12.09 -18.95 -6.54
C GLY A 575 -11.56 -18.92 -7.98
N VAL A 576 -10.39 -19.50 -8.22
CA VAL A 576 -9.80 -19.64 -9.57
C VAL A 576 -10.70 -20.44 -10.51
N CYS A 577 -11.25 -21.57 -10.06
CA CYS A 577 -12.21 -22.37 -10.84
C CYS A 577 -13.45 -21.57 -11.23
N LEU A 578 -14.01 -20.76 -10.32
CA LEU A 578 -15.16 -19.91 -10.61
C LEU A 578 -14.82 -18.84 -11.65
N VAL A 579 -13.63 -18.22 -11.56
CA VAL A 579 -13.15 -17.28 -12.59
C VAL A 579 -12.98 -17.97 -13.93
N LYS A 580 -12.38 -19.17 -13.97
CA LYS A 580 -12.26 -19.99 -15.18
C LYS A 580 -13.61 -20.39 -15.77
N MET A 581 -14.63 -20.58 -14.95
CA MET A 581 -16.00 -20.84 -15.41
C MET A 581 -16.73 -19.56 -15.87
N GLY A 582 -16.15 -18.38 -15.67
CA GLY A 582 -16.73 -17.07 -16.00
C GLY A 582 -17.56 -16.44 -14.87
N PHE A 583 -17.73 -17.10 -13.73
CA PHE A 583 -18.41 -16.57 -12.54
C PHE A 583 -17.46 -15.70 -11.71
N ILE A 584 -16.98 -14.61 -12.30
CA ILE A 584 -15.88 -13.82 -11.73
C ILE A 584 -16.26 -13.18 -10.40
N ASP A 585 -17.47 -12.61 -10.29
CA ASP A 585 -17.95 -12.00 -9.04
C ASP A 585 -18.04 -13.01 -7.90
N GLN A 586 -18.47 -14.25 -8.19
CA GLN A 586 -18.46 -15.34 -7.22
C GLN A 586 -17.04 -15.75 -6.88
N GLY A 587 -16.14 -15.85 -7.86
CA GLY A 587 -14.72 -16.12 -7.62
C GLY A 587 -14.07 -15.09 -6.70
N LEU A 588 -14.36 -13.80 -6.90
CA LEU A 588 -13.89 -12.71 -6.05
C LEU A 588 -14.40 -12.80 -4.61
N GLN A 589 -15.58 -13.38 -4.36
CA GLN A 589 -16.06 -13.65 -2.99
C GLN A 589 -15.18 -14.68 -2.25
N TYR A 590 -14.43 -15.53 -2.96
CA TYR A 590 -13.44 -16.42 -2.35
C TYR A 590 -12.06 -15.76 -2.26
N LEU A 591 -11.64 -15.00 -3.28
CA LEU A 591 -10.29 -14.45 -3.38
C LEU A 591 -10.07 -13.22 -2.47
N LEU A 592 -11.01 -12.27 -2.45
CA LEU A 592 -10.83 -11.02 -1.71
C LEU A 592 -10.75 -11.21 -0.18
N PRO A 593 -11.52 -12.12 0.45
CA PRO A 593 -11.31 -12.42 1.87
C PRO A 593 -9.92 -12.98 2.20
N LEU A 594 -9.31 -13.73 1.27
CA LEU A 594 -7.93 -14.23 1.46
C LEU A 594 -6.93 -13.07 1.43
N VAL A 595 -7.09 -12.12 0.50
CA VAL A 595 -6.28 -10.90 0.43
C VAL A 595 -6.44 -10.04 1.70
N ALA A 596 -7.65 -9.94 2.23
CA ALA A 596 -7.92 -9.20 3.46
C ALA A 596 -7.30 -9.87 4.70
N ALA A 597 -7.23 -11.20 4.72
CA ALA A 597 -6.62 -11.98 5.79
C ALA A 597 -5.08 -11.98 5.73
N ASP A 598 -4.51 -11.98 4.53
CA ASP A 598 -3.07 -12.03 4.29
C ASP A 598 -2.67 -11.12 3.12
N ALA A 599 -2.00 -10.00 3.43
CA ALA A 599 -1.71 -8.97 2.43
C ALA A 599 -0.86 -9.45 1.23
N PRO A 600 0.18 -10.29 1.39
CA PRO A 600 0.92 -10.87 0.27
C PRO A 600 0.07 -11.66 -0.74
N THR A 601 -1.09 -12.20 -0.32
CA THR A 601 -2.04 -12.85 -1.23
C THR A 601 -2.55 -11.88 -2.32
N PHE A 602 -2.47 -10.56 -2.11
CA PHE A 602 -2.72 -9.55 -3.16
C PHE A 602 -1.84 -9.80 -4.41
N HIS A 603 -0.53 -9.98 -4.22
CA HIS A 603 0.40 -10.22 -5.33
C HIS A 603 0.13 -11.54 -6.03
N ARG A 604 -0.25 -12.56 -5.25
CA ARG A 604 -0.64 -13.86 -5.77
C ARG A 604 -1.80 -13.72 -6.76
N VAL A 605 -2.91 -13.11 -6.34
CA VAL A 605 -4.10 -12.90 -7.21
C VAL A 605 -3.76 -12.03 -8.41
N MET A 606 -2.97 -10.98 -8.21
CA MET A 606 -2.59 -10.02 -9.24
C MET A 606 -1.73 -10.65 -10.36
N LEU A 607 -0.82 -11.56 -9.99
CA LEU A 607 0.14 -12.20 -10.89
C LEU A 607 -0.28 -13.60 -11.35
N ASP A 608 -1.43 -14.11 -10.92
CA ASP A 608 -1.91 -15.44 -11.30
C ASP A 608 -2.29 -15.47 -12.80
N PRO A 609 -1.55 -16.21 -13.65
CA PRO A 609 -1.85 -16.31 -15.07
C PRO A 609 -3.15 -17.08 -15.33
N GLU A 610 -3.62 -17.90 -14.39
CA GLU A 610 -4.84 -18.69 -14.55
C GLU A 610 -6.12 -17.89 -14.29
N LEU A 611 -5.99 -16.63 -13.86
CA LEU A 611 -7.10 -15.67 -13.75
C LEU A 611 -7.31 -14.84 -15.01
N GLU A 612 -6.57 -15.10 -16.09
CA GLU A 612 -6.57 -14.30 -17.32
C GLU A 612 -7.98 -14.08 -17.90
N ARG A 613 -8.81 -15.12 -17.87
CA ARG A 613 -10.21 -15.05 -18.34
C ARG A 613 -10.99 -13.90 -17.69
N GLY A 614 -10.81 -13.68 -16.38
CA GLY A 614 -11.48 -12.63 -15.63
C GLY A 614 -10.58 -11.46 -15.26
N ARG A 615 -9.43 -11.31 -15.91
CA ARG A 615 -8.37 -10.36 -15.51
C ARG A 615 -8.89 -8.95 -15.34
N LEU A 616 -9.64 -8.45 -16.31
CA LEU A 616 -10.21 -7.09 -16.28
C LEU A 616 -11.03 -6.84 -15.01
N GLN A 617 -11.97 -7.73 -14.68
CA GLN A 617 -12.79 -7.58 -13.47
C GLN A 617 -11.98 -7.82 -12.18
N VAL A 618 -11.05 -8.77 -12.20
CA VAL A 618 -10.18 -9.07 -11.04
C VAL A 618 -9.28 -7.88 -10.72
N LEU A 619 -8.58 -7.32 -11.70
CA LEU A 619 -7.71 -6.15 -11.54
C LEU A 619 -8.52 -4.90 -11.16
N GLY A 620 -9.73 -4.72 -11.70
CA GLY A 620 -10.65 -3.67 -11.27
C GLY A 620 -11.07 -3.82 -9.79
N ALA A 621 -11.29 -5.04 -9.30
CA ALA A 621 -11.59 -5.30 -7.90
C ALA A 621 -10.36 -5.06 -6.99
N LEU A 622 -9.18 -5.53 -7.41
CA LEU A 622 -7.92 -5.30 -6.71
C LEU A 622 -7.56 -3.81 -6.66
N TRP A 623 -7.84 -3.05 -7.72
CA TRP A 623 -7.62 -1.61 -7.74
C TRP A 623 -8.38 -0.89 -6.63
N ARG A 624 -9.64 -1.28 -6.36
CA ARG A 624 -10.45 -0.66 -5.31
C ARG A 624 -9.83 -0.82 -3.93
N ILE A 625 -9.39 -2.04 -3.60
CA ILE A 625 -8.74 -2.30 -2.30
C ILE A 625 -7.34 -1.70 -2.22
N TRP A 626 -6.62 -1.64 -3.34
CA TRP A 626 -5.32 -0.96 -3.43
C TRP A 626 -5.47 0.54 -3.21
N ASN A 627 -6.45 1.17 -3.85
CA ASN A 627 -6.70 2.60 -3.71
C ASN A 627 -7.13 2.96 -2.28
N ALA A 628 -8.00 2.15 -1.66
CA ALA A 628 -8.36 2.34 -0.26
C ALA A 628 -7.15 2.22 0.68
N ALA A 629 -6.27 1.23 0.46
CA ALA A 629 -5.05 1.06 1.25
C ALA A 629 -4.04 2.21 1.02
N ARG A 630 -3.96 2.74 -0.20
CA ARG A 630 -3.15 3.92 -0.54
C ARG A 630 -3.61 5.14 0.23
N ASP A 631 -4.91 5.39 0.28
CA ASP A 631 -5.48 6.54 1.00
C ASP A 631 -5.32 6.40 2.52
N GLU A 632 -5.50 5.18 3.05
CA GLU A 632 -5.19 4.84 4.44
C GLU A 632 -3.72 5.12 4.78
N ALA A 633 -2.78 4.67 3.93
CA ALA A 633 -1.35 4.91 4.10
C ALA A 633 -1.01 6.42 4.04
N LYS A 634 -1.61 7.19 3.12
CA LYS A 634 -1.46 8.66 3.07
C LYS A 634 -1.91 9.30 4.38
N GLY A 635 -3.03 8.86 4.95
CA GLY A 635 -3.49 9.33 6.27
C GLY A 635 -2.49 9.01 7.39
N ARG A 636 -1.95 7.79 7.41
CA ARG A 636 -0.94 7.37 8.41
C ARG A 636 0.42 8.05 8.23
N GLN A 637 0.76 8.50 7.03
CA GLN A 637 1.97 9.29 6.77
C GLN A 637 1.96 10.62 7.53
N LEU A 638 0.79 11.26 7.65
CA LEU A 638 0.62 12.47 8.47
C LEU A 638 0.83 12.15 9.95
N VAL A 639 0.22 11.08 10.44
CA VAL A 639 0.37 10.62 11.84
C VAL A 639 1.83 10.30 12.17
N LEU A 640 2.56 9.62 11.29
CA LEU A 640 3.99 9.35 11.49
C LEU A 640 4.80 10.65 11.61
N THR A 641 4.46 11.66 10.80
CA THR A 641 5.12 12.97 10.84
C THR A 641 4.84 13.65 12.18
N GLU A 642 3.58 13.68 12.62
CA GLU A 642 3.18 14.21 13.92
C GLU A 642 3.87 13.48 15.08
N LEU A 643 3.93 12.15 15.06
CA LEU A 643 4.61 11.35 16.09
C LEU A 643 6.10 11.67 16.14
N SER A 644 6.75 11.79 14.98
CA SER A 644 8.17 12.13 14.88
C SER A 644 8.47 13.51 15.47
N GLU A 645 7.63 14.51 15.17
CA GLU A 645 7.73 15.84 15.77
C GLU A 645 7.44 15.82 17.28
N ALA A 646 6.46 15.03 17.70
CA ALA A 646 6.04 14.91 19.09
C ALA A 646 7.11 14.23 19.97
N VAL A 647 7.88 13.27 19.43
CA VAL A 647 9.03 12.67 20.11
C VAL A 647 10.19 13.67 20.17
N ARG A 648 10.54 14.31 19.04
CA ARG A 648 11.61 15.33 18.98
C ARG A 648 11.34 16.51 19.92
N GLY A 649 10.07 16.88 20.09
CA GLY A 649 9.66 17.95 21.00
C GLY A 649 9.79 17.60 22.49
N ARG A 650 9.74 16.30 22.86
CA ARG A 650 9.72 15.83 24.25
C ARG A 650 11.08 15.34 24.77
N PHE A 651 11.83 14.64 23.94
CA PHE A 651 13.10 14.04 24.33
C PHE A 651 14.26 15.02 24.06
N LEU A 652 15.35 14.86 24.82
CA LEU A 652 16.56 15.68 24.66
C LEU A 652 17.39 15.14 23.50
N ASP A 653 18.20 16.00 22.89
CA ASP A 653 18.93 15.66 21.66
C ASP A 653 19.98 14.54 21.88
N GLU A 654 20.46 14.35 23.12
CA GLU A 654 21.41 13.30 23.52
C GLU A 654 20.73 11.99 24.00
N ASP A 655 19.40 11.90 23.96
CA ASP A 655 18.66 10.74 24.46
C ASP A 655 18.75 9.55 23.49
N PRO A 656 19.22 8.36 23.93
CA PRO A 656 19.31 7.17 23.08
C PRO A 656 17.97 6.79 22.42
N TYR A 657 16.86 7.01 23.13
CA TYR A 657 15.52 6.69 22.61
C TYR A 657 15.13 7.57 21.42
N LEU A 658 15.55 8.84 21.41
CA LEU A 658 15.28 9.76 20.30
C LEU A 658 15.95 9.28 19.01
N ALA A 659 17.20 8.81 19.09
CA ALA A 659 17.93 8.29 17.95
C ALA A 659 17.27 7.02 17.38
N GLU A 660 16.87 6.09 18.25
CA GLU A 660 16.15 4.87 17.87
C GLU A 660 14.80 5.19 17.21
N ALA A 661 14.00 6.06 17.84
CA ALA A 661 12.69 6.46 17.33
C ALA A 661 12.79 7.21 15.99
N ALA A 662 13.80 8.06 15.81
CA ALA A 662 14.05 8.75 14.56
C ALA A 662 14.45 7.79 13.44
N GLY A 663 15.34 6.82 13.72
CA GLY A 663 15.71 5.78 12.75
C GLY A 663 14.51 4.96 12.30
N ARG A 664 13.67 4.53 13.25
CA ARG A 664 12.45 3.77 12.96
C ARG A 664 11.44 4.59 12.15
N ALA A 665 11.26 5.87 12.47
CA ALA A 665 10.40 6.75 11.71
C ALA A 665 10.90 6.97 10.26
N GLU A 666 12.23 7.05 10.06
CA GLU A 666 12.81 7.14 8.73
C GLU A 666 12.57 5.86 7.91
N GLU A 667 12.75 4.68 8.51
CA GLU A 667 12.47 3.39 7.87
C GLU A 667 11.00 3.26 7.47
N LEU A 668 10.07 3.59 8.37
CA LEU A 668 8.64 3.63 8.06
C LEU A 668 8.35 4.65 6.96
N GLY A 669 8.99 5.83 6.99
CA GLY A 669 8.85 6.85 5.96
C GLY A 669 9.38 6.44 4.58
N LYS A 670 10.38 5.54 4.50
CA LYS A 670 10.81 4.92 3.23
C LYS A 670 9.77 3.93 2.73
N LEU A 671 9.23 3.09 3.62
CA LEU A 671 8.21 2.10 3.28
C LEU A 671 6.90 2.76 2.79
N GLY A 672 6.45 3.85 3.44
CA GLY A 672 5.24 4.57 3.05
C GLY A 672 5.32 5.26 1.67
N LYS A 673 6.53 5.36 1.07
CA LYS A 673 6.74 5.89 -0.29
C LYS A 673 6.64 4.83 -1.38
N VAL A 674 6.77 3.55 -1.04
CA VAL A 674 6.67 2.46 -2.02
C VAL A 674 5.21 2.29 -2.39
N SER A 675 4.86 2.51 -3.66
CA SER A 675 3.48 2.43 -4.12
C SER A 675 3.06 0.97 -4.36
N ASN A 676 2.82 0.23 -3.28
CA ASN A 676 2.49 -1.20 -3.30
C ASN A 676 1.51 -1.56 -2.17
N TYR A 677 0.55 -2.47 -2.43
CA TYR A 677 -0.46 -2.87 -1.44
C TYR A 677 0.15 -3.43 -0.15
N VAL A 678 1.13 -4.33 -0.28
CA VAL A 678 1.79 -4.96 0.88
C VAL A 678 2.62 -3.93 1.64
N ALA A 679 3.31 -3.03 0.93
CA ALA A 679 4.02 -1.92 1.56
C ALA A 679 3.06 -1.01 2.35
N PHE A 680 1.90 -0.66 1.80
CA PHE A 680 0.89 0.14 2.50
C PHE A 680 0.42 -0.55 3.79
N LYS A 681 0.10 -1.84 3.73
CA LYS A 681 -0.35 -2.58 4.93
C LYS A 681 0.76 -2.73 5.98
N ARG A 682 1.99 -3.03 5.57
CA ARG A 682 3.17 -3.07 6.47
C ARG A 682 3.44 -1.69 7.07
N PHE A 683 3.31 -0.63 6.29
CA PHE A 683 3.48 0.75 6.75
C PHE A 683 2.44 1.12 7.81
N VAL A 684 1.15 0.92 7.53
CA VAL A 684 0.06 1.21 8.47
C VAL A 684 0.26 0.47 9.79
N ALA A 685 0.50 -0.85 9.72
CA ALA A 685 0.75 -1.66 10.91
C ALA A 685 2.01 -1.21 11.67
N GLY A 686 3.07 -0.87 10.94
CA GLY A 686 4.32 -0.37 11.51
C GLY A 686 4.14 0.96 12.25
N VAL A 687 3.35 1.88 11.70
CA VAL A 687 3.00 3.16 12.34
C VAL A 687 2.14 2.93 13.58
N ASP A 688 1.16 2.02 13.54
CA ASP A 688 0.33 1.70 14.71
C ASP A 688 1.16 1.12 15.88
N VAL A 689 2.10 0.22 15.57
CA VAL A 689 3.03 -0.33 16.58
C VAL A 689 3.93 0.78 17.11
N PHE A 690 4.49 1.61 16.24
CA PHE A 690 5.36 2.73 16.62
C PHE A 690 4.62 3.75 17.51
N GLU A 691 3.37 4.08 17.18
CA GLU A 691 2.51 4.94 18.01
C GLU A 691 2.33 4.36 19.41
N GLY A 692 2.06 3.05 19.51
CA GLY A 692 1.95 2.35 20.79
C GLY A 692 3.24 2.35 21.60
N GLU A 693 4.39 2.17 20.97
CA GLU A 693 5.71 2.26 21.60
C GLU A 693 6.01 3.67 22.10
N VAL A 694 5.74 4.70 21.29
CA VAL A 694 5.90 6.11 21.67
C VAL A 694 5.03 6.45 22.87
N LYS A 695 3.76 6.04 22.88
CA LYS A 695 2.88 6.24 24.04
C LYS A 695 3.42 5.58 25.31
N LYS A 696 3.85 4.32 25.22
CA LYS A 696 4.45 3.59 26.36
C LYS A 696 5.72 4.25 26.87
N ALA A 697 6.60 4.70 25.97
CA ALA A 697 7.84 5.38 26.35
C ALA A 697 7.55 6.71 27.07
N ILE A 698 6.60 7.50 26.56
CA ILE A 698 6.16 8.74 27.22
C ILE A 698 5.56 8.45 28.60
N GLU A 699 4.70 7.44 28.74
CA GLU A 699 4.10 7.06 30.03
C GLU A 699 5.13 6.58 31.06
N ALA A 700 6.08 5.74 30.63
CA ALA A 700 7.16 5.25 31.47
C ALA A 700 8.02 6.41 31.98
N GLU A 701 8.34 7.37 31.11
CA GLU A 701 9.09 8.55 31.51
C GLU A 701 8.29 9.50 32.39
N LEU A 702 7.00 9.71 32.13
CA LEU A 702 6.13 10.47 33.04
C LEU A 702 6.12 9.84 34.44
N ALA A 703 6.09 8.51 34.55
CA ALA A 703 6.14 7.81 35.82
C ALA A 703 7.50 8.00 36.52
N ALA A 704 8.61 7.87 35.79
CA ALA A 704 9.96 8.10 36.32
C ALA A 704 10.15 9.54 36.79
N MET A 705 9.65 10.50 36.01
CA MET A 705 9.64 11.93 36.34
C MET A 705 8.82 12.22 37.60
N ARG A 706 7.63 11.63 37.74
CA ARG A 706 6.80 11.77 38.95
C ARG A 706 7.48 11.18 40.18
N ALA A 707 8.04 9.97 40.08
CA ALA A 707 8.77 9.35 41.18
C ALA A 707 10.00 10.18 41.61
N ARG A 708 10.73 10.74 40.64
CA ARG A 708 11.85 11.65 40.91
C ARG A 708 11.39 12.93 41.58
N GLN A 709 10.29 13.51 41.10
CA GLN A 709 9.70 14.71 41.69
C GLN A 709 9.25 14.46 43.15
N ASP A 710 8.60 13.34 43.42
CA ASP A 710 8.15 12.97 44.76
C ASP A 710 9.34 12.85 45.72
N ARG A 711 10.41 12.17 45.28
CA ARG A 711 11.67 12.09 46.04
C ARG A 711 12.29 13.47 46.29
N GLN A 712 12.36 14.34 45.27
CA GLN A 712 12.88 15.69 45.40
C GLN A 712 12.06 16.55 46.39
N VAL A 713 10.73 16.40 46.38
CA VAL A 713 9.83 17.07 47.34
C VAL A 713 10.04 16.56 48.76
N GLU A 714 10.21 15.24 48.95
CA GLU A 714 10.53 14.67 50.25
C GLU A 714 11.87 15.15 50.79
N ASP A 715 12.91 15.14 49.96
CA ASP A 715 14.24 15.65 50.29
C ASP A 715 14.17 17.14 50.67
N LEU A 716 13.46 17.94 49.90
CA LEU A 716 13.29 19.37 50.18
C LEU A 716 12.50 19.61 51.48
N ARG A 717 11.47 18.82 51.79
CA ARG A 717 10.73 18.87 53.06
C ARG A 717 11.60 18.47 54.25
N ALA A 718 12.48 17.48 54.09
CA ALA A 718 13.44 17.10 55.12
C ALA A 718 14.42 18.26 55.40
N ILE A 719 14.98 18.85 54.34
CA ILE A 719 15.86 20.03 54.42
C ILE A 719 15.14 21.21 55.09
N GLN A 720 13.87 21.47 54.76
CA GLN A 720 13.08 22.55 55.36
C GLN A 720 12.87 22.35 56.87
N ARG A 721 12.50 21.13 57.29
CA ARG A 721 12.28 20.79 58.71
C ARG A 721 13.54 21.05 59.53
N GLU A 722 14.69 20.67 58.99
CA GLU A 722 15.98 20.87 59.67
C GLU A 722 16.45 22.34 59.66
N ALA A 723 16.23 23.07 58.55
CA ALA A 723 16.63 24.47 58.43
C ALA A 723 15.76 25.44 59.26
N ALA A 724 14.48 25.13 59.47
CA ALA A 724 13.55 25.95 60.26
C ALA A 724 14.01 26.19 61.71
N TRP A 725 14.93 25.37 62.23
CA TRP A 725 15.46 25.44 63.58
C TRP A 725 16.74 26.29 63.71
N PHE A 726 17.28 26.85 62.61
CA PHE A 726 18.57 27.52 62.65
C PHE A 726 18.49 28.95 63.25
N PRO A 727 19.32 29.28 64.27
CA PRO A 727 19.15 30.49 65.08
C PRO A 727 19.65 31.80 64.43
N PHE A 728 20.34 31.76 63.28
CA PHE A 728 20.93 32.94 62.63
C PHE A 728 20.40 33.16 61.21
N PRO A 729 19.38 34.03 61.03
CA PRO A 729 18.74 34.26 59.73
C PRO A 729 19.67 34.84 58.64
N ALA A 730 20.72 35.57 59.03
CA ALA A 730 21.62 36.24 58.09
C ALA A 730 22.45 35.25 57.25
N MET A 731 22.81 34.08 57.80
CA MET A 731 23.56 33.03 57.09
C MET A 731 22.67 32.13 56.21
N LEU A 732 21.35 32.30 56.24
CA LEU A 732 20.39 31.53 55.44
C LEU A 732 20.02 32.21 54.11
N ARG A 733 20.62 33.36 53.75
CA ARG A 733 20.18 34.13 52.57
C ARG A 733 20.37 33.35 51.26
N GLU A 734 21.55 32.77 51.05
CA GLU A 734 21.84 31.95 49.86
C GLU A 734 21.12 30.61 49.90
N PHE A 735 21.03 29.99 51.09
CA PHE A 735 20.25 28.78 51.33
C PHE A 735 18.77 28.97 50.95
N ASN A 736 18.14 30.06 51.38
CA ASN A 736 16.75 30.38 51.05
C ASN A 736 16.56 30.68 49.56
N ARG A 737 17.56 31.24 48.88
CA ARG A 737 17.50 31.46 47.43
C ARG A 737 17.42 30.14 46.68
N ASP A 738 18.31 29.20 47.01
CA ASP A 738 18.37 27.90 46.34
C ASP A 738 17.16 27.02 46.74
N PHE A 739 16.72 27.10 48.00
CA PHE A 739 15.48 26.46 48.48
C PHE A 739 14.24 26.95 47.72
N ASN A 740 14.07 28.27 47.60
CA ASN A 740 12.94 28.85 46.88
C ASN A 740 12.98 28.50 45.39
N TYR A 741 14.18 28.46 44.78
CA TYR A 741 14.32 28.00 43.39
C TYR A 741 13.79 26.58 43.21
N CYS A 742 14.26 25.62 44.03
CA CYS A 742 13.79 24.23 44.00
C CYS A 742 12.27 24.15 44.24
N ALA A 743 11.74 24.87 45.24
CA ALA A 743 10.32 24.88 45.56
C ALA A 743 9.45 25.43 44.42
N THR A 744 9.87 26.53 43.78
CA THR A 744 9.15 27.13 42.66
C THR A 744 9.16 26.22 41.44
N ARG A 745 10.30 25.62 41.10
CA ARG A 745 10.41 24.69 39.95
C ARG A 745 9.61 23.41 40.17
N LEU A 746 9.72 22.79 41.35
CA LEU A 746 8.95 21.59 41.70
C LEU A 746 7.44 21.85 41.70
N ASN A 747 7.00 23.01 42.20
CA ASN A 747 5.58 23.37 42.16
C ASN A 747 5.09 23.67 40.74
N TRP A 748 5.89 24.37 39.92
CA TRP A 748 5.57 24.59 38.50
C TRP A 748 5.41 23.25 37.76
N MET A 749 6.37 22.32 37.90
CA MET A 749 6.28 20.98 37.30
C MET A 749 5.03 20.22 37.76
N ARG A 750 4.60 20.37 39.01
CA ARG A 750 3.37 19.71 39.49
C ARG A 750 2.09 20.28 38.87
N THR A 751 2.09 21.56 38.51
CA THR A 751 0.91 22.27 37.99
C THR A 751 0.87 22.39 36.47
N ALA A 752 2.00 22.17 35.79
CA ALA A 752 2.08 22.23 34.34
C ALA A 752 1.41 21.01 33.69
N LYS A 753 0.81 21.21 32.51
CA LYS A 753 0.26 20.11 31.71
C LYS A 753 1.40 19.37 31.03
N MET A 754 1.60 18.12 31.43
CA MET A 754 2.70 17.28 30.93
C MET A 754 2.42 16.63 29.57
N ASP A 755 1.20 16.78 29.06
CA ASP A 755 0.84 16.35 27.70
C ASP A 755 1.49 17.24 26.63
N GLU A 756 1.75 18.52 26.96
CA GLU A 756 2.42 19.48 26.09
C GLU A 756 3.92 19.17 26.01
N ALA A 757 4.42 18.97 24.79
CA ALA A 757 5.81 18.55 24.55
C ALA A 757 6.85 19.51 25.14
N GLU A 758 6.59 20.83 25.05
CA GLU A 758 7.47 21.87 25.59
C GLU A 758 7.60 21.81 27.12
N ASN A 759 6.48 21.63 27.83
CA ASN A 759 6.49 21.51 29.29
C ASN A 759 7.20 20.24 29.75
N PHE A 760 7.01 19.13 29.02
CA PHE A 760 7.68 17.87 29.27
C PHE A 760 9.20 18.00 29.12
N ARG A 761 9.67 18.53 27.99
CA ARG A 761 11.11 18.74 27.72
C ARG A 761 11.74 19.67 28.76
N LYS A 762 11.12 20.82 29.02
CA LYS A 762 11.60 21.79 30.01
C LYS A 762 11.67 21.21 31.42
N SER A 763 10.75 20.33 31.78
CA SER A 763 10.79 19.63 33.07
C SER A 763 11.97 18.66 33.13
N ARG A 764 12.28 17.93 32.05
CA ARG A 764 13.47 17.08 31.97
C ARG A 764 14.78 17.87 32.07
N GLU A 765 14.86 19.03 31.41
CA GLU A 765 16.04 19.92 31.52
C GLU A 765 16.22 20.46 32.94
N THR A 766 15.12 20.79 33.62
CA THR A 766 15.16 21.42 34.95
C THR A 766 15.42 20.42 36.08
N MET A 767 15.03 19.14 35.92
CA MET A 767 15.11 18.13 37.00
C MET A 767 16.54 17.86 37.52
N PRO A 768 17.58 17.68 36.68
CA PRO A 768 18.95 17.53 37.14
C PRO A 768 19.46 18.76 37.89
N GLU A 769 19.11 19.97 37.44
CA GLU A 769 19.50 21.22 38.11
C GLU A 769 18.88 21.31 39.52
N VAL A 770 17.63 20.86 39.67
CA VAL A 770 16.97 20.78 40.98
C VAL A 770 17.68 19.78 41.90
N ASP A 771 18.10 18.62 41.39
CA ASP A 771 18.86 17.63 42.17
C ASP A 771 20.20 18.18 42.63
N GLU A 772 20.97 18.82 41.74
CA GLU A 772 22.25 19.42 42.08
C GLU A 772 22.12 20.48 43.17
N ARG A 773 21.08 21.32 43.07
CA ARG A 773 20.77 22.33 44.10
C ARG A 773 20.29 21.69 45.41
N ILE A 774 19.52 20.61 45.38
CA ILE A 774 19.14 19.85 46.59
C ILE A 774 20.38 19.25 47.26
N GLN A 775 21.33 18.69 46.49
CA GLN A 775 22.59 18.18 47.04
C GLN A 775 23.46 19.30 47.64
N THR A 776 23.50 20.45 46.98
CA THR A 776 24.18 21.65 47.50
C THR A 776 23.54 22.11 48.81
N LEU A 777 22.21 22.14 48.90
CA LEU A 777 21.47 22.44 50.12
C LEU A 777 21.78 21.42 51.22
N ARG A 778 21.84 20.13 50.90
CA ARG A 778 22.20 19.06 51.86
C ARG A 778 23.61 19.24 52.40
N THR A 779 24.58 19.54 51.54
CA THR A 779 25.98 19.76 51.91
C THR A 779 26.11 20.99 52.82
N ARG A 780 25.46 22.10 52.46
CA ARG A 780 25.38 23.31 53.29
C ARG A 780 24.64 23.07 54.60
N LEU A 781 23.66 22.18 54.62
CA LEU A 781 22.95 21.84 55.84
C LEU A 781 23.85 21.09 56.84
N VAL A 782 24.80 20.27 56.37
CA VAL A 782 25.83 19.66 57.24
C VAL A 782 26.75 20.73 57.83
N THR A 783 27.22 21.69 57.05
CA THR A 783 28.07 22.77 57.57
C THR A 783 27.33 23.65 58.57
N LEU A 784 26.06 23.98 58.28
CA LEU A 784 25.18 24.70 59.21
C LEU A 784 24.96 23.89 60.51
N ARG A 785 24.81 22.56 60.42
CA ARG A 785 24.69 21.68 61.59
C ARG A 785 25.94 21.75 62.47
N VAL A 786 27.13 21.74 61.88
CA VAL A 786 28.40 21.87 62.61
C VAL A 786 28.51 23.23 63.29
N VAL A 787 28.22 24.32 62.58
CA VAL A 787 28.31 25.69 63.14
C VAL A 787 27.36 25.86 64.32
N ARG A 788 26.13 25.37 64.17
CA ARG A 788 25.09 25.39 65.20
C ARG A 788 25.47 24.58 66.44
N ASP A 789 25.94 23.35 66.24
CA ASP A 789 26.35 22.46 67.32
C ASP A 789 27.58 23.03 68.05
N THR A 790 28.53 23.62 67.33
CA THR A 790 29.69 24.33 67.88
C THR A 790 29.29 25.58 68.67
N THR A 791 28.37 26.39 68.13
CA THR A 791 27.88 27.61 68.81
C THR A 791 27.11 27.24 70.07
N PHE A 792 26.27 26.21 70.01
CA PHE A 792 25.55 25.71 71.17
C PHE A 792 26.51 25.16 72.23
N PHE A 793 27.57 24.44 71.82
CA PHE A 793 28.62 23.95 72.69
C PHE A 793 29.35 25.11 73.39
N VAL A 794 29.75 26.15 72.65
CA VAL A 794 30.44 27.34 73.19
C VAL A 794 29.54 28.12 74.15
N MET A 795 28.26 28.31 73.83
CA MET A 795 27.32 28.98 74.75
C MET A 795 27.12 28.19 76.05
N LEU A 796 27.04 26.86 75.95
CA LEU A 796 26.85 26.00 77.12
C LEU A 796 28.14 25.92 77.96
N PHE A 797 29.29 25.85 77.30
CA PHE A 797 30.62 25.92 77.90
C PHE A 797 30.81 27.24 78.64
N GLY A 798 30.57 28.38 77.98
CA GLY A 798 30.68 29.71 78.59
C GLY A 798 29.76 29.88 79.79
N ARG A 799 28.51 29.38 79.74
CA ARG A 799 27.61 29.42 80.88
C ARG A 799 28.09 28.58 82.07
N ASN A 800 28.55 27.36 81.79
CA ASN A 800 29.06 26.47 82.83
C ASN A 800 30.36 27.02 83.43
N PHE A 801 31.24 27.56 82.59
CA PHE A 801 32.48 28.21 83.00
C PHE A 801 32.18 29.42 83.91
N MET A 802 31.29 30.34 83.51
CA MET A 802 30.93 31.50 84.33
C MET A 802 30.39 31.10 85.71
N TRP A 803 29.54 30.07 85.79
CA TRP A 803 29.02 29.60 87.08
C TRP A 803 30.10 28.97 87.97
N MET A 804 31.00 28.17 87.38
CA MET A 804 32.10 27.55 88.12
C MET A 804 33.17 28.57 88.51
N GLU A 805 33.41 29.57 87.68
CA GLU A 805 34.32 30.68 87.96
C GLU A 805 33.79 31.52 89.14
N VAL A 806 32.52 31.91 89.13
CA VAL A 806 31.89 32.64 90.25
C VAL A 806 31.94 31.84 91.54
N ALA A 807 31.69 30.53 91.48
CA ALA A 807 31.82 29.64 92.64
C ALA A 807 33.28 29.58 93.13
N SER A 808 34.26 29.50 92.22
CA SER A 808 35.69 29.44 92.55
C SER A 808 36.23 30.74 93.14
N LEU A 809 35.80 31.90 92.62
CA LEU A 809 36.13 33.21 93.15
C LEU A 809 35.53 33.41 94.55
N GLY A 810 34.27 33.01 94.75
CA GLY A 810 33.62 33.00 96.06
C GLY A 810 34.35 32.10 97.07
N LEU A 811 34.80 30.92 96.64
CA LEU A 811 35.60 30.03 97.48
C LEU A 811 36.95 30.64 97.84
N SER A 812 37.63 31.28 96.89
CA SER A 812 38.92 31.96 97.13
C SER A 812 38.82 33.08 98.18
N LEU A 813 37.69 33.82 98.16
CA LEU A 813 37.38 34.90 99.10
C LEU A 813 37.15 34.40 100.53
N ILE A 814 36.75 33.14 100.70
CA ILE A 814 36.54 32.53 102.02
C ILE A 814 37.81 31.82 102.49
N VAL A 815 38.48 31.06 101.61
CA VAL A 815 39.62 30.20 101.96
C VAL A 815 40.84 31.00 102.40
N VAL A 816 41.13 32.14 101.78
CA VAL A 816 42.30 32.96 102.13
C VAL A 816 42.18 33.56 103.55
N PRO A 817 41.06 34.22 103.94
CA PRO A 817 40.85 34.67 105.32
C PRO A 817 40.84 33.52 106.35
N LEU A 818 40.26 32.37 105.99
CA LEU A 818 40.20 31.20 106.87
C LEU A 818 41.60 30.60 107.10
N MET A 819 42.44 30.53 106.05
CA MET A 819 43.85 30.15 106.18
C MET A 819 44.59 31.13 107.09
N VAL A 820 44.43 32.44 106.88
CA VAL A 820 45.07 33.47 107.74
C VAL A 820 44.63 33.29 109.20
N TYR A 821 43.35 33.07 109.46
CA TYR A 821 42.81 32.84 110.81
C TYR A 821 43.34 31.55 111.45
N PHE A 822 43.39 30.45 110.69
CA PHE A 822 43.88 29.17 111.21
C PHE A 822 45.39 29.21 111.49
N PHE A 823 46.17 29.85 110.63
CA PHE A 823 47.61 30.03 110.83
C PHE A 823 47.94 30.97 111.98
N GLN A 824 47.13 32.01 112.23
CA GLN A 824 47.26 32.85 113.43
C GLN A 824 46.94 32.08 114.72
N ARG A 825 46.07 31.07 114.67
CA ARG A 825 45.61 30.35 115.87
C ARG A 825 46.43 29.09 116.20
N TYR A 826 47.05 28.45 115.21
CA TYR A 826 47.78 27.18 115.40
C TYR A 826 49.20 27.16 114.79
N GLY A 827 49.66 28.21 114.10
CA GLY A 827 50.93 28.23 113.38
C GLY A 827 52.01 29.13 114.00
N GLN A 828 53.29 28.78 113.78
CA GLN A 828 54.44 29.55 114.26
C GLN A 828 54.46 30.97 113.67
N GLY A 829 54.57 31.99 114.52
CA GLY A 829 54.34 33.41 114.21
C GLY A 829 55.07 33.99 112.99
N TRP A 830 56.17 33.39 112.52
CA TRP A 830 56.89 33.86 111.33
C TRP A 830 56.13 33.62 110.00
N VAL A 831 55.31 32.56 109.90
CA VAL A 831 54.52 32.28 108.68
C VAL A 831 53.32 33.22 108.59
N ALA A 832 52.73 33.56 109.74
CA ALA A 832 51.61 34.49 109.82
C ALA A 832 52.01 35.90 109.35
N ASP A 833 53.21 36.36 109.71
CA ASP A 833 53.74 37.68 109.37
C ASP A 833 54.18 37.77 107.89
N MET A 834 54.79 36.71 107.35
CA MET A 834 55.10 36.56 105.92
C MET A 834 53.83 36.53 105.06
N MET A 835 52.80 35.81 105.52
CA MET A 835 51.49 35.79 104.85
C MET A 835 50.81 37.14 104.93
N GLU A 836 50.98 37.91 106.02
CA GLU A 836 50.37 39.24 106.18
C GLU A 836 50.83 40.25 105.15
N ASN A 837 52.13 40.23 104.85
CA ASN A 837 52.74 41.12 103.88
C ASN A 837 52.47 40.71 102.43
N GLN A 838 52.11 39.45 102.16
CA GLN A 838 51.87 38.93 100.79
C GLN A 838 50.46 38.39 100.53
N LYS A 839 49.47 38.66 101.40
CA LYS A 839 48.06 38.20 101.27
C LYS A 839 47.50 38.40 99.86
N TRP A 840 47.81 39.54 99.26
CA TRP A 840 47.31 39.92 97.94
C TRP A 840 47.97 39.13 96.79
N GLN A 841 49.24 38.74 96.91
CA GLN A 841 49.94 37.95 95.89
C GLN A 841 49.52 36.48 95.92
N LEU A 842 49.34 35.90 97.12
CA LEU A 842 48.82 34.54 97.30
C LEU A 842 47.38 34.40 96.80
N GLN A 843 46.53 35.39 97.07
CA GLN A 843 45.16 35.42 96.55
C GLN A 843 45.16 35.49 95.01
N LYS A 844 46.02 36.30 94.39
CA LYS A 844 46.16 36.37 92.93
C LYS A 844 46.62 35.03 92.34
N GLY A 845 47.62 34.38 92.93
CA GLY A 845 48.11 33.07 92.47
C GLY A 845 47.05 31.96 92.58
N LEU A 846 46.30 31.93 93.68
CA LEU A 846 45.24 30.95 93.91
C LEU A 846 44.06 31.14 92.95
N VAL A 847 43.67 32.39 92.67
CA VAL A 847 42.62 32.71 91.69
C VAL A 847 43.01 32.18 90.31
N VAL A 848 44.25 32.41 89.85
CA VAL A 848 44.70 31.94 88.52
C VAL A 848 44.64 30.41 88.40
N ILE A 849 45.07 29.67 89.43
CA ILE A 849 45.01 28.20 89.43
C ILE A 849 43.56 27.70 89.41
N LEU A 850 42.69 28.32 90.22
CA LEU A 850 41.28 27.98 90.29
C LEU A 850 40.54 28.28 88.98
N THR A 851 40.85 29.38 88.29
CA THR A 851 40.30 29.71 86.97
C THR A 851 40.69 28.68 85.91
N ILE A 852 41.95 28.22 85.90
CA ILE A 852 42.41 27.16 84.98
C ILE A 852 41.69 25.84 85.27
N ALA A 853 41.52 25.47 86.55
CA ALA A 853 40.79 24.28 86.94
C ALA A 853 39.29 24.37 86.59
N ALA A 854 38.66 25.53 86.81
CA ALA A 854 37.26 25.79 86.45
C ALA A 854 37.03 25.69 84.94
N LEU A 855 37.99 26.16 84.13
CA LEU A 855 37.96 26.02 82.67
C LEU A 855 37.99 24.55 82.23
N ALA A 856 38.90 23.75 82.78
CA ALA A 856 39.03 22.33 82.47
C ALA A 856 37.78 21.53 82.89
N LEU A 857 37.28 21.75 84.10
CA LEU A 857 36.06 21.12 84.62
C LEU A 857 34.81 21.55 83.82
N ALA A 858 34.72 22.81 83.41
CA ALA A 858 33.62 23.28 82.57
C ALA A 858 33.63 22.63 81.18
N ALA A 859 34.81 22.38 80.62
CA ALA A 859 34.96 21.69 79.33
C ALA A 859 34.48 20.24 79.43
N ILE A 860 34.94 19.51 80.46
CA ILE A 860 34.55 18.12 80.71
C ILE A 860 33.04 17.99 80.95
N ASN A 861 32.47 18.82 81.84
CA ASN A 861 31.04 18.79 82.14
C ASN A 861 30.18 19.17 80.91
N THR A 862 30.67 20.10 80.09
CA THR A 862 29.98 20.47 78.85
C THR A 862 30.01 19.31 77.86
N ALA A 863 31.16 18.65 77.67
CA ALA A 863 31.27 17.47 76.81
C ALA A 863 30.34 16.32 77.23
N LEU A 864 30.30 15.99 78.53
CA LEU A 864 29.46 14.91 79.06
C LEU A 864 27.96 15.22 78.98
N THR A 865 27.57 16.48 79.20
CA THR A 865 26.14 16.86 79.22
C THR A 865 25.61 17.37 77.89
N PHE A 866 26.47 17.57 76.89
CA PHE A 866 26.11 18.13 75.59
C PHE A 866 25.04 17.29 74.89
N ASP A 867 25.27 15.98 74.72
CA ASP A 867 24.35 15.12 73.97
C ASP A 867 23.01 14.92 74.67
N SER A 868 23.00 14.82 76.01
CA SER A 868 21.74 14.71 76.75
C SER A 868 20.92 16.00 76.69
N LYS A 869 21.55 17.17 76.85
CA LYS A 869 20.86 18.47 76.78
C LYS A 869 20.43 18.80 75.35
N LYS A 870 21.25 18.47 74.35
CA LYS A 870 20.93 18.54 72.92
C LYS A 870 19.68 17.71 72.61
N ARG A 871 19.63 16.44 73.02
CA ARG A 871 18.45 15.57 72.85
C ARG A 871 17.19 16.08 73.57
N LYS A 872 17.32 16.61 74.79
CA LYS A 872 16.18 17.20 75.54
C LYS A 872 15.64 18.46 74.87
N LEU A 873 16.51 19.35 74.38
CA LEU A 873 16.11 20.55 73.64
C LEU A 873 15.45 20.19 72.30
N PHE A 874 15.93 19.14 71.61
CA PHE A 874 15.29 18.65 70.40
C PHE A 874 13.89 18.07 70.67
N LYS A 875 13.71 17.26 71.71
CA LYS A 875 12.38 16.74 72.09
C LYS A 875 11.39 17.86 72.48
N LEU A 876 11.84 18.84 73.27
CA LEU A 876 11.01 19.98 73.68
C LEU A 876 10.65 20.92 72.51
N ALA A 877 11.50 20.98 71.48
CA ALA A 877 11.26 21.73 70.26
C ALA A 877 10.30 21.01 69.29
N GLU A 878 10.43 19.69 69.15
CA GLU A 878 9.50 18.83 68.38
C GLU A 878 8.06 18.91 68.91
N GLU A 879 7.90 19.01 70.24
CA GLU A 879 6.60 19.19 70.89
C GLU A 879 6.06 20.65 70.83
N GLY A 880 6.80 21.60 70.24
CA GLY A 880 6.38 23.00 70.12
C GLY A 880 6.37 23.80 71.44
N LYS A 881 7.00 23.30 72.51
CA LYS A 881 6.93 23.84 73.88
C LYS A 881 8.15 24.66 74.31
N LEU A 882 8.74 25.46 73.42
CA LEU A 882 9.78 26.42 73.79
C LEU A 882 9.15 27.72 74.36
N PRO A 883 9.77 28.36 75.37
CA PRO A 883 9.25 29.60 75.93
C PRO A 883 9.25 30.71 74.85
N LYS A 884 8.06 31.08 74.38
CA LYS A 884 7.87 32.18 73.43
C LYS A 884 8.35 33.49 74.08
N LYS A 885 9.37 34.14 73.50
CA LYS A 885 9.63 35.57 73.74
C LYS A 885 8.41 36.35 73.21
N LYS A 886 7.71 37.08 74.10
CA LYS A 886 6.60 37.96 73.72
C LYS A 886 7.04 38.90 72.57
N PRO A 887 6.21 39.09 71.52
CA PRO A 887 6.58 39.93 70.39
C PRO A 887 6.76 41.39 70.83
N LYS A 888 7.92 41.99 70.52
CA LYS A 888 8.06 43.45 70.51
C LYS A 888 7.19 44.00 69.37
N LYS A 889 6.14 44.76 69.69
CA LYS A 889 5.36 45.57 68.74
C LYS A 889 6.33 46.40 67.89
N LYS A 890 6.38 46.15 66.58
CA LYS A 890 7.01 47.04 65.61
C LYS A 890 5.93 47.93 64.98
N LYS A 891 6.21 49.24 64.98
CA LYS A 891 5.38 50.34 64.41
C LYS A 891 5.05 50.09 62.93
N PRO A 892 3.88 50.57 62.44
CA PRO A 892 3.48 50.44 61.05
C PRO A 892 4.42 51.27 60.14
N LYS A 893 4.88 50.67 59.05
CA LYS A 893 5.58 51.39 57.97
C LYS A 893 4.57 51.75 56.86
N PRO A 894 4.73 52.93 56.24
CA PRO A 894 3.72 53.58 55.42
C PRO A 894 3.56 52.93 54.03
N ALA A 895 2.37 53.10 53.47
CA ALA A 895 1.96 52.60 52.16
C ALA A 895 2.89 53.10 51.02
N PRO A 896 3.23 52.25 50.03
CA PRO A 896 3.91 52.70 48.83
C PRO A 896 2.94 53.44 47.92
N LYS A 897 3.36 54.66 47.54
CA LYS A 897 2.69 55.56 46.60
C LYS A 897 2.49 54.91 45.22
N ALA A 898 1.32 55.16 44.65
CA ALA A 898 0.96 54.85 43.27
C ALA A 898 1.97 55.42 42.27
N LYS A 899 2.35 54.62 41.27
CA LYS A 899 2.93 55.10 40.01
C LYS A 899 1.92 54.86 38.89
N ALA A 900 1.73 55.93 38.12
CA ALA A 900 0.70 56.14 37.12
C ALA A 900 0.82 55.20 35.91
N LYS A 901 -0.35 54.81 35.39
CA LYS A 901 -0.53 54.32 34.02
C LYS A 901 -0.34 55.48 33.02
N PRO A 902 0.22 55.23 31.82
CA PRO A 902 -0.20 55.91 30.61
C PRO A 902 -1.23 55.08 29.83
N ALA A 903 -2.05 55.80 29.08
CA ALA A 903 -3.31 55.39 28.48
C ALA A 903 -3.19 54.40 27.31
N THR A 904 -4.20 53.51 27.26
CA THR A 904 -4.71 52.82 26.08
C THR A 904 -5.20 53.80 25.00
N LYS A 905 -4.85 53.55 23.73
CA LYS A 905 -5.69 53.94 22.58
C LYS A 905 -6.30 52.69 21.97
N ALA A 906 -7.61 52.78 21.75
CA ALA A 906 -8.53 51.75 21.35
C ALA A 906 -8.39 51.36 19.87
N ALA A 907 -8.65 50.08 19.58
CA ALA A 907 -9.13 49.62 18.30
C ALA A 907 -10.65 49.43 18.40
N THR A 908 -11.38 50.05 17.47
CA THR A 908 -12.79 49.81 17.18
C THR A 908 -12.98 48.47 16.48
N PRO A 909 -14.14 47.79 16.64
CA PRO A 909 -14.47 46.56 15.93
C PRO A 909 -15.22 46.85 14.63
N LYS A 910 -14.96 46.06 13.57
CA LYS A 910 -15.90 45.61 12.52
C LYS A 910 -15.14 45.07 11.30
N LYS A 911 -14.97 43.76 11.20
CA LYS A 911 -15.73 42.84 10.33
C LYS A 911 -15.27 41.42 10.60
#